data_AF-C1L628-F1
#
_entry.id   AF-C1L628-F1
#
_cell.length_a   1.000
_cell.length_b   1.000
_cell.length_c   1.000
_cell.angle_alpha   90.00
_cell.angle_beta   90.00
_cell.angle_gamma   90.00
#
_symmetry.space_group_name_H-M   'P 1'
#
loop_
_entity.id
_entity.type
_entity.pdbx_description
1 polymer ?
#
loop_
_entity_poly.entity_id
_entity_poly.type
_entity_poly.pdbx_seq_one_letter_code
_entity_poly.pdbx_strand_id
1 'polypeptide(L)'
;MSGPLLRLAHRLVFCNRIVLGHLVSNKSIFCSNTRCFSSIEGAQQITRKPKFSGLVKTNDLERIEKFIRKQRIKGVLYNNEENANIVDGFWPKIIEAGDILLVEKYLDMRARLGLSMDLKKVLKDLKDVGLNPSIRVYASFIQQSCGIGDMKQTSYYLSAVRNAGLRPNPFIFTQVLHGYVKAGLPEEASSTQELLSQIGLWPSRYAYESLLTAYADIGDKESLLRTLDEAYTVLPSIKDRQGKPLDQKIPIAFLLDLYTRIVCSSPDTNSLCEEILTKISSVNGPLPLSFCIDTVKVLLAKGRPAAALEIFKMISFHRPEVLLESLPLYAIAGGLNAGALEPFLNAANLDNKQLLLLRNKFKLYFNRYGRPVNELASQFEACLKDNNVEGAIDILKKFSKSNNSLVISFVVPKLIHIGYSLMDLVNQIRNPQINEALAFGYVLNNLSSLEEDSDLKACLDNCLKLVNECRAKKLLPFSGAVRIGRFHVEKLMFSVLSVSDKSEIEKVTKSTAMHDVFGIFNHSLSKHGLYSLYNQIFEALLISKLHAFHNIPINTVIQLVAEVCAHQNVTFNHNDWLLPAIKDVGVSEDIIRRLSSDRSAIESPFSDINALLFGSQSIHMGSNLSEEPSVSQTGIQPTQKVSTTAESLVASQKIDPSDLENKLQLISDSWGRHKKVILLYNLVNFGADDLVERVLQFIPDNYRVTYEPLKKFALVIRSCLESVDAKLKAPENVKQIIQDLQSLSSNELFITMRGPHMDTLFRCWPADHISELISMTKKLSRFGFNSVSLQLAGVLINRGLSDKVSTLLENNETVPFTFLVGTLQNTLTEPAFLSTMEYVKTVDPNHIHNFVDHCLRNAALTSNDDDIFQLVRIVVSPPYGMDLLQVCIQPTLQVLYRRLKECKNLPKDILGAMVPISEKLNASTEKTSA
;
A
#
# COMPACT_ATOMS: atom_id res chain seq x y z
N MET A 1 -20.43 3.24 -21.20
CA MET A 1 -19.85 4.41 -20.53
C MET A 1 -19.78 4.13 -19.03
N SER A 2 -18.62 3.72 -18.49
CA SER A 2 -18.53 3.18 -17.12
C SER A 2 -17.48 3.91 -16.29
N GLY A 3 -17.87 5.09 -15.80
CA GLY A 3 -18.07 5.32 -14.35
C GLY A 3 -16.84 5.34 -13.43
N PRO A 4 -16.51 6.51 -12.82
CA PRO A 4 -15.55 6.68 -11.72
C PRO A 4 -15.77 5.78 -10.48
N LEU A 5 -16.98 5.22 -10.32
CA LEU A 5 -17.42 4.42 -9.17
C LEU A 5 -16.69 3.07 -9.02
N LEU A 6 -16.27 2.41 -10.12
CA LEU A 6 -15.52 1.15 -10.02
C LEU A 6 -14.09 1.36 -9.46
N ARG A 7 -13.57 2.60 -9.52
CA ARG A 7 -12.27 2.99 -8.94
C ARG A 7 -12.35 3.21 -7.43
N LEU A 8 -13.53 3.47 -6.87
CA LEU A 8 -13.73 3.73 -5.43
C LEU A 8 -13.75 2.41 -4.63
N ALA A 9 -14.48 1.40 -5.11
CA ALA A 9 -14.65 0.14 -4.39
C ALA A 9 -13.34 -0.68 -4.26
N HIS A 10 -12.37 -0.49 -5.17
CA HIS A 10 -11.08 -1.20 -5.08
C HIS A 10 -9.98 -0.48 -4.29
N ARG A 11 -10.12 0.84 -4.07
CA ARG A 11 -9.13 1.61 -3.29
C ARG A 11 -9.34 1.48 -1.79
N LEU A 12 -10.59 1.36 -1.32
CA LEU A 12 -10.90 1.34 0.11
C LEU A 12 -10.68 -0.03 0.79
N VAL A 13 -10.84 -1.14 0.05
CA VAL A 13 -10.72 -2.49 0.63
C VAL A 13 -9.25 -2.89 0.89
N PHE A 14 -8.27 -2.32 0.17
CA PHE A 14 -6.86 -2.73 0.30
C PHE A 14 -6.03 -1.91 1.30
N CYS A 15 -6.48 -0.73 1.74
CA CYS A 15 -5.73 0.08 2.70
C CYS A 15 -5.81 -0.42 4.15
N ASN A 16 -6.89 -1.12 4.53
CA ASN A 16 -7.13 -1.46 5.93
C ASN A 16 -6.73 -2.89 6.36
N ARG A 17 -6.30 -3.79 5.47
CA ARG A 17 -5.96 -5.18 5.84
C ARG A 17 -4.48 -5.59 5.77
N ILE A 18 -3.54 -4.69 5.42
CA ILE A 18 -2.10 -5.05 5.37
C ILE A 18 -1.27 -4.39 6.50
N VAL A 19 -1.81 -3.46 7.29
CA VAL A 19 -0.99 -2.68 8.25
C VAL A 19 -0.99 -3.23 9.69
N LEU A 20 -1.84 -4.18 10.08
CA LEU A 20 -1.92 -4.62 11.49
C LEU A 20 -1.44 -6.06 11.79
N GLY A 21 -0.75 -6.72 10.85
CA GLY A 21 -0.20 -8.07 11.07
C GLY A 21 1.33 -8.18 11.24
N HIS A 22 2.11 -7.10 11.05
CA HIS A 22 3.57 -7.20 10.96
C HIS A 22 4.39 -6.16 11.75
N LEU A 23 3.81 -5.52 12.77
CA LEU A 23 4.56 -4.59 13.64
C LEU A 23 4.34 -4.83 15.15
N VAL A 24 4.23 -6.09 15.57
CA VAL A 24 4.35 -6.46 16.99
C VAL A 24 5.40 -7.55 17.15
N SER A 25 6.66 -7.16 17.01
CA SER A 25 7.81 -7.79 17.67
C SER A 25 9.06 -6.91 17.53
N ASN A 26 9.10 -5.81 18.29
CA ASN A 26 10.24 -5.48 19.16
C ASN A 26 10.05 -4.10 19.83
N LYS A 27 10.45 -4.07 21.10
CA LYS A 27 10.10 -3.10 22.15
C LYS A 27 10.61 -1.67 21.89
N SER A 28 9.74 -0.73 22.29
CA SER A 28 9.96 0.60 22.88
C SER A 28 11.37 1.24 22.83
N ILE A 29 11.45 2.44 22.25
CA ILE A 29 12.23 3.54 22.83
C ILE A 29 11.31 4.75 22.94
N PHE A 30 10.96 5.11 24.17
CA PHE A 30 10.43 6.41 24.55
C PHE A 30 11.46 7.49 24.19
N CYS A 31 11.04 8.56 23.53
CA CYS A 31 11.77 9.82 23.61
C CYS A 31 10.76 10.97 23.71
N SER A 32 10.55 11.41 24.94
CA SER A 32 9.89 12.65 25.34
C SER A 32 10.85 13.83 25.18
N ASN A 33 10.27 14.99 24.84
CA ASN A 33 10.82 16.37 24.85
C ASN A 33 11.31 16.98 23.52
N THR A 34 10.41 17.75 22.93
CA THR A 34 10.51 19.17 22.49
C THR A 34 11.87 19.83 22.21
N ARG A 35 11.89 20.63 21.13
CA ARG A 35 12.87 21.66 20.66
C ARG A 35 14.05 21.10 19.83
N CYS A 36 14.40 21.57 18.63
CA CYS A 36 14.08 22.80 17.89
C CYS A 36 14.15 22.57 16.37
N PHE A 37 13.35 23.36 15.65
CA PHE A 37 13.57 23.79 14.27
C PHE A 37 14.97 24.44 14.11
N SER A 38 15.69 24.10 13.04
CA SER A 38 16.52 25.02 12.23
C SER A 38 17.47 24.23 11.32
N SER A 39 17.08 24.07 10.06
CA SER A 39 17.98 24.21 8.91
C SER A 39 17.17 23.98 7.64
N ILE A 40 16.94 25.11 7.00
CA ILE A 40 16.51 25.33 5.63
C ILE A 40 17.39 24.50 4.69
N GLU A 41 16.84 23.45 4.07
CA GLU A 41 17.42 22.80 2.88
C GLU A 41 16.40 21.90 2.12
N GLY A 42 15.10 22.17 2.31
CA GLY A 42 14.02 21.28 1.86
C GLY A 42 13.61 21.38 0.38
N ALA A 43 14.14 22.34 -0.39
CA ALA A 43 13.70 22.60 -1.76
C ALA A 43 14.64 22.04 -2.86
N GLN A 44 15.59 21.17 -2.50
CA GLN A 44 16.50 20.56 -3.48
C GLN A 44 16.25 19.06 -3.68
N GLN A 45 16.51 18.63 -4.92
CA GLN A 45 16.58 17.27 -5.47
C GLN A 45 15.34 16.76 -6.23
N ILE A 46 15.37 17.13 -7.52
CA ILE A 46 15.03 16.37 -8.72
C ILE A 46 14.97 14.84 -8.48
N THR A 47 13.90 14.21 -8.99
CA THR A 47 13.65 12.75 -9.05
C THR A 47 13.70 12.04 -7.69
N ARG A 48 12.58 11.51 -7.19
CA ARG A 48 12.65 10.54 -6.07
C ARG A 48 13.18 9.18 -6.56
N LYS A 49 14.46 9.13 -6.93
CA LYS A 49 15.35 8.05 -6.49
C LYS A 49 15.39 8.12 -4.95
N PRO A 50 15.53 7.01 -4.20
CA PRO A 50 15.50 7.05 -2.73
C PRO A 50 16.50 8.11 -2.21
N LYS A 51 16.00 9.11 -1.47
CA LYS A 51 16.83 10.17 -0.86
C LYS A 51 17.79 9.52 0.14
N PHE A 52 19.08 9.46 -0.20
CA PHE A 52 20.14 8.99 0.69
C PHE A 52 20.56 10.02 1.75
N SER A 53 20.29 11.30 1.51
CA SER A 53 20.70 12.40 2.40
C SER A 53 20.08 12.36 3.80
N GLY A 54 18.95 11.65 3.98
CA GLY A 54 18.34 11.44 5.30
C GLY A 54 18.83 10.20 6.06
N LEU A 55 19.64 9.33 5.44
CA LEU A 55 20.00 8.02 5.99
C LEU A 55 21.32 8.00 6.75
N VAL A 56 22.14 9.04 6.65
CA VAL A 56 23.46 9.10 7.28
C VAL A 56 23.57 10.31 8.20
N LYS A 57 22.73 10.34 9.24
CA LYS A 57 23.09 11.07 10.46
C LYS A 57 24.17 10.26 11.19
N THR A 58 25.06 10.96 11.88
CA THR A 58 26.29 10.50 12.56
C THR A 58 26.13 9.13 13.25
N ASN A 59 27.03 8.19 12.93
CA ASN A 59 27.27 6.84 13.53
C ASN A 59 26.58 5.54 13.05
N ASP A 60 25.86 5.49 11.92
CA ASP A 60 25.23 4.24 11.49
C ASP A 60 26.08 3.33 10.56
N LEU A 61 27.10 2.63 11.08
CA LEU A 61 27.89 1.62 10.34
C LEU A 61 27.02 0.47 9.77
N GLU A 62 25.98 0.07 10.50
CA GLU A 62 25.02 -0.96 10.06
C GLU A 62 24.28 -0.53 8.77
N ARG A 63 24.01 0.77 8.62
CA ARG A 63 23.37 1.31 7.40
C ARG A 63 24.33 1.31 6.22
N ILE A 64 25.62 1.59 6.45
CA ILE A 64 26.67 1.49 5.43
C ILE A 64 26.81 0.02 4.99
N GLU A 65 26.88 -0.92 5.92
CA GLU A 65 26.96 -2.35 5.57
C GLU A 65 25.73 -2.83 4.79
N LYS A 66 24.52 -2.41 5.23
CA LYS A 66 23.27 -2.70 4.52
C LYS A 66 23.21 -2.03 3.15
N PHE A 67 23.85 -0.88 2.97
CA PHE A 67 23.99 -0.22 1.68
C PHE A 67 24.91 -1.02 0.77
N ILE A 68 26.11 -1.37 1.23
CA ILE A 68 27.08 -2.17 0.47
C ILE A 68 26.43 -3.47 -0.03
N ARG A 69 25.69 -4.18 0.83
CA ARG A 69 24.96 -5.40 0.46
C ARG A 69 23.88 -5.21 -0.62
N LYS A 70 23.30 -4.01 -0.75
CA LYS A 70 22.19 -3.71 -1.67
C LYS A 70 22.61 -2.96 -2.95
N GLN A 71 23.91 -2.83 -3.20
CA GLN A 71 24.41 -2.01 -4.32
C GLN A 71 24.08 -2.52 -5.71
N ARG A 72 23.95 -3.84 -5.89
CA ARG A 72 23.60 -4.43 -7.20
C ARG A 72 22.34 -3.80 -7.83
N ILE A 73 21.35 -3.46 -7.02
CA ILE A 73 20.10 -2.83 -7.49
C ILE A 73 20.17 -1.31 -7.39
N LYS A 74 20.66 -0.78 -6.26
CA LYS A 74 20.63 0.66 -5.97
C LYS A 74 21.63 1.44 -6.82
N GLY A 75 22.83 0.90 -7.04
CA GLY A 75 23.87 1.56 -7.83
C GLY A 75 23.46 1.81 -9.28
N VAL A 76 22.59 0.96 -9.85
CA VAL A 76 22.10 1.12 -11.23
C VAL A 76 21.13 2.28 -11.39
N LEU A 77 20.55 2.77 -10.29
CA LEU A 77 19.68 3.95 -10.33
C LEU A 77 20.48 5.24 -10.44
N TYR A 78 21.78 5.26 -10.12
CA TYR A 78 22.61 6.46 -10.11
C TYR A 78 23.64 6.39 -11.24
N ASN A 79 24.03 7.55 -11.76
CA ASN A 79 25.16 7.59 -12.70
C ASN A 79 26.50 7.39 -11.94
N ASN A 80 27.61 7.22 -12.65
CA ASN A 80 28.90 6.93 -12.02
C ASN A 80 29.39 8.06 -11.10
N GLU A 81 29.11 9.32 -11.44
CA GLU A 81 29.50 10.49 -10.64
C GLU A 81 28.67 10.61 -9.35
N GLU A 82 27.35 10.41 -9.45
CA GLU A 82 26.44 10.32 -8.31
C GLU A 82 26.82 9.16 -7.39
N ASN A 83 27.14 7.99 -7.96
CA ASN A 83 27.64 6.84 -7.20
C ASN A 83 28.96 7.18 -6.51
N ALA A 84 29.91 7.81 -7.20
CA ALA A 84 31.19 8.23 -6.61
C ALA A 84 30.95 9.16 -5.41
N ASN A 85 30.16 10.22 -5.58
CA ASN A 85 29.86 11.20 -4.53
C ASN A 85 29.24 10.57 -3.27
N ILE A 86 28.28 9.65 -3.47
CA ILE A 86 27.63 8.94 -2.34
C ILE A 86 28.63 8.02 -1.65
N VAL A 87 29.39 7.24 -2.44
CA VAL A 87 30.28 6.21 -1.92
C VAL A 87 31.50 6.82 -1.24
N ASP A 88 32.08 7.89 -1.80
CA ASP A 88 33.21 8.63 -1.23
C ASP A 88 32.88 9.20 0.16
N GLY A 89 31.63 9.62 0.39
CA GLY A 89 31.16 10.10 1.69
C GLY A 89 31.18 9.05 2.82
N PHE A 90 31.30 7.76 2.50
CA PHE A 90 31.44 6.70 3.50
C PHE A 90 32.87 6.47 3.94
N TRP A 91 33.86 6.80 3.10
CA TRP A 91 35.26 6.46 3.34
C TRP A 91 35.82 6.98 4.68
N PRO A 92 35.63 8.26 5.04
CA PRO A 92 36.13 8.76 6.33
C PRO A 92 35.57 8.00 7.52
N LYS A 93 34.28 7.64 7.46
CA LYS A 93 33.56 6.94 8.55
C LYS A 93 33.98 5.48 8.67
N ILE A 94 34.25 4.82 7.54
CA ILE A 94 34.72 3.43 7.51
C ILE A 94 36.14 3.34 8.08
N ILE A 95 37.02 4.29 7.72
CA ILE A 95 38.38 4.35 8.23
C ILE A 95 38.40 4.68 9.72
N GLU A 96 37.61 5.65 10.19
CA GLU A 96 37.48 5.98 11.61
C GLU A 96 36.97 4.81 12.45
N ALA A 97 36.09 3.97 11.90
CA ALA A 97 35.57 2.78 12.58
C ALA A 97 36.62 1.68 12.83
N GLY A 98 37.75 1.70 12.11
CA GLY A 98 38.83 0.74 12.32
C GLY A 98 38.51 -0.71 11.94
N ASP A 99 37.45 -0.98 11.15
CA ASP A 99 37.06 -2.34 10.74
C ASP A 99 37.60 -2.70 9.35
N ILE A 100 38.65 -3.53 9.32
CA ILE A 100 39.26 -4.01 8.07
C ILE A 100 38.29 -4.81 7.20
N LEU A 101 37.33 -5.55 7.77
CA LEU A 101 36.35 -6.32 6.99
C LEU A 101 35.36 -5.39 6.29
N LEU A 102 35.01 -4.27 6.92
CA LEU A 102 34.16 -3.25 6.30
C LEU A 102 34.90 -2.51 5.18
N VAL A 103 36.20 -2.23 5.36
CA VAL A 103 37.08 -1.70 4.31
C VAL A 103 37.12 -2.66 3.11
N GLU A 104 37.37 -3.95 3.33
CA GLU A 104 37.39 -4.96 2.26
C GLU A 104 36.09 -4.97 1.46
N LYS A 105 34.93 -5.03 2.14
CA LYS A 105 33.61 -5.02 1.50
C LYS A 105 33.35 -3.73 0.72
N TYR A 106 33.81 -2.59 1.22
CA TYR A 106 33.67 -1.30 0.58
C TYR A 106 34.50 -1.21 -0.71
N LEU A 107 35.77 -1.62 -0.67
CA LEU A 107 36.66 -1.60 -1.84
C LEU A 107 36.21 -2.58 -2.91
N ASP A 108 35.80 -3.79 -2.54
CA ASP A 108 35.22 -4.80 -3.44
C ASP A 108 33.94 -4.28 -4.13
N MET A 109 33.09 -3.54 -3.39
CA MET A 109 31.93 -2.86 -3.96
C MET A 109 32.32 -1.75 -4.95
N ARG A 110 33.29 -0.89 -4.61
CA ARG A 110 33.79 0.16 -5.52
C ARG A 110 34.37 -0.42 -6.80
N ALA A 111 35.17 -1.47 -6.69
CA ALA A 111 35.74 -2.19 -7.83
C ALA A 111 34.65 -2.68 -8.78
N ARG A 112 33.60 -3.32 -8.24
CA ARG A 112 32.45 -3.80 -9.03
C ARG A 112 31.61 -2.70 -9.66
N LEU A 113 31.55 -1.51 -9.05
CA LEU A 113 30.90 -0.34 -9.64
C LEU A 113 31.76 0.38 -10.68
N GLY A 114 33.03 -0.04 -10.86
CA GLY A 114 33.97 0.64 -11.74
C GLY A 114 34.39 2.03 -11.24
N LEU A 115 34.22 2.31 -9.94
CA LEU A 115 34.62 3.58 -9.34
C LEU A 115 36.14 3.62 -9.17
N SER A 116 36.77 4.72 -9.58
CA SER A 116 38.23 4.89 -9.44
C SER A 116 38.68 4.76 -7.98
N MET A 117 39.80 4.07 -7.77
CA MET A 117 40.42 3.86 -6.46
C MET A 117 41.92 4.17 -6.55
N ASP A 118 42.47 4.73 -5.47
CA ASP A 118 43.91 5.00 -5.36
C ASP A 118 44.51 4.14 -4.23
N LEU A 119 45.34 3.17 -4.61
CA LEU A 119 45.99 2.27 -3.68
C LEU A 119 46.89 3.03 -2.70
N LYS A 120 47.63 4.05 -3.15
CA LYS A 120 48.56 4.78 -2.27
C LYS A 120 47.80 5.51 -1.17
N LYS A 121 46.68 6.15 -1.53
CA LYS A 121 45.80 6.82 -0.57
C LYS A 121 45.22 5.81 0.42
N VAL A 122 44.66 4.70 -0.05
CA VAL A 122 44.06 3.67 0.83
C VAL A 122 45.10 3.08 1.78
N LEU A 123 46.30 2.76 1.31
CA LEU A 123 47.36 2.23 2.16
C LEU A 123 47.84 3.24 3.20
N LYS A 124 47.89 4.53 2.85
CA LYS A 124 48.20 5.61 3.79
C LYS A 124 47.12 5.72 4.86
N ASP A 125 45.85 5.81 4.46
CA ASP A 125 44.73 5.98 5.37
C ASP A 125 44.63 4.80 6.36
N LEU A 126 44.85 3.56 5.90
CA LEU A 126 44.90 2.38 6.76
C LEU A 126 46.06 2.44 7.76
N LYS A 127 47.24 2.87 7.31
CA LYS A 127 48.41 3.02 8.18
C LYS A 127 48.18 4.09 9.26
N ASP A 128 47.54 5.20 8.89
CA ASP A 128 47.26 6.32 9.79
C ASP A 128 46.33 5.91 10.96
N VAL A 129 45.45 4.93 10.74
CA VAL A 129 44.59 4.33 11.79
C VAL A 129 45.15 3.02 12.39
N GLY A 130 46.39 2.65 12.06
CA GLY A 130 47.04 1.45 12.61
C GLY A 130 46.51 0.11 12.07
N LEU A 131 45.82 0.11 10.93
CA LEU A 131 45.35 -1.10 10.26
C LEU A 131 46.35 -1.60 9.23
N ASN A 132 46.54 -2.93 9.18
CA ASN A 132 47.38 -3.57 8.17
C ASN A 132 46.53 -3.99 6.96
N PRO A 133 46.94 -3.67 5.72
CA PRO A 133 46.21 -4.06 4.52
C PRO A 133 46.25 -5.58 4.33
N SER A 134 45.08 -6.18 4.15
CA SER A 134 44.95 -7.62 3.86
C SER A 134 45.16 -7.91 2.38
N ILE A 135 45.34 -9.19 2.02
CA ILE A 135 45.40 -9.62 0.61
C ILE A 135 44.13 -9.24 -0.17
N ARG A 136 42.97 -9.12 0.50
CA ARG A 136 41.69 -8.75 -0.13
C ARG A 136 41.62 -7.27 -0.50
N VAL A 137 42.31 -6.41 0.24
CA VAL A 137 42.49 -5.00 -0.14
C VAL A 137 43.14 -4.94 -1.51
N TYR A 138 44.32 -5.56 -1.66
CA TYR A 138 45.04 -5.62 -2.95
C TYR A 138 44.24 -6.31 -4.05
N ALA A 139 43.52 -7.40 -3.71
CA ALA A 139 42.70 -8.13 -4.67
C ALA A 139 41.60 -7.25 -5.29
N SER A 140 41.05 -6.28 -4.55
CA SER A 140 40.04 -5.34 -5.07
C SER A 140 40.63 -4.39 -6.14
N PHE A 141 41.88 -3.94 -5.96
CA PHE A 141 42.59 -3.13 -6.96
C PHE A 141 42.99 -3.95 -8.19
N ILE A 142 43.45 -5.18 -7.97
CA ILE A 142 43.76 -6.13 -9.05
C ILE A 142 42.49 -6.39 -9.88
N GLN A 143 41.37 -6.73 -9.24
CA GLN A 143 40.08 -6.93 -9.89
C GLN A 143 39.68 -5.72 -10.74
N GLN A 144 39.83 -4.50 -10.22
CA GLN A 144 39.53 -3.29 -10.98
C GLN A 144 40.42 -3.15 -12.23
N SER A 145 41.74 -3.29 -12.08
CA SER A 145 42.68 -3.17 -13.21
C SER A 145 42.48 -4.26 -14.27
N CYS A 146 42.26 -5.50 -13.85
CA CYS A 146 41.95 -6.62 -14.74
C CYS A 146 40.61 -6.42 -15.46
N GLY A 147 39.59 -5.89 -14.77
CA GLY A 147 38.28 -5.64 -15.37
C GLY A 147 38.29 -4.63 -16.52
N ILE A 148 39.29 -3.74 -16.57
CA ILE A 148 39.52 -2.82 -17.70
C ILE A 148 40.62 -3.28 -18.66
N GLY A 149 41.28 -4.42 -18.38
CA GLY A 149 42.38 -4.95 -19.19
C GLY A 149 43.74 -4.24 -18.99
N ASP A 150 43.91 -3.42 -17.94
CA ASP A 150 45.18 -2.73 -17.67
C ASP A 150 46.17 -3.64 -16.93
N MET A 151 46.80 -4.54 -17.69
CA MET A 151 47.75 -5.52 -17.15
C MET A 151 49.06 -4.89 -16.64
N LYS A 152 49.39 -3.66 -17.06
CA LYS A 152 50.54 -2.92 -16.51
C LYS A 152 50.27 -2.52 -15.06
N GLN A 153 49.09 -1.96 -14.80
CA GLN A 153 48.67 -1.62 -13.45
C GLN A 153 48.46 -2.87 -12.59
N THR A 154 47.93 -3.95 -13.16
CA THR A 154 47.84 -5.25 -12.48
C THR A 154 49.20 -5.75 -12.02
N SER A 155 50.23 -5.69 -12.87
CA SER A 155 51.60 -6.09 -12.53
C SER A 155 52.19 -5.25 -11.38
N TYR A 156 51.92 -3.95 -11.37
CA TYR A 156 52.29 -3.07 -10.26
C TYR A 156 51.64 -3.52 -8.94
N TYR A 157 50.35 -3.86 -8.96
CA TYR A 157 49.65 -4.33 -7.76
C TYR A 157 50.11 -5.72 -7.29
N LEU A 158 50.42 -6.64 -8.21
CA LEU A 158 51.03 -7.93 -7.88
C LEU A 158 52.41 -7.77 -7.23
N SER A 159 53.19 -6.81 -7.72
CA SER A 159 54.48 -6.45 -7.11
C SER A 159 54.29 -5.86 -5.71
N ALA A 160 53.26 -5.03 -5.50
CA ALA A 160 52.92 -4.49 -4.19
C ALA A 160 52.52 -5.60 -3.19
N VAL A 161 51.77 -6.61 -3.63
CA VAL A 161 51.44 -7.80 -2.82
C VAL A 161 52.72 -8.51 -2.36
N ARG A 162 53.66 -8.76 -3.29
CA ARG A 162 54.96 -9.38 -2.97
C ARG A 162 55.78 -8.54 -1.99
N ASN A 163 55.85 -7.23 -2.21
CA ASN A 163 56.60 -6.30 -1.35
C ASN A 163 56.01 -6.21 0.06
N ALA A 164 54.70 -6.40 0.20
CA ALA A 164 54.03 -6.51 1.49
C ALA A 164 54.24 -7.87 2.19
N GLY A 165 55.02 -8.79 1.60
CA GLY A 165 55.24 -10.13 2.15
C GLY A 165 54.02 -11.05 2.05
N LEU A 166 53.00 -10.65 1.29
CA LEU A 166 51.76 -11.40 1.10
C LEU A 166 51.89 -12.34 -0.11
N ARG A 167 51.17 -13.47 -0.06
CA ARG A 167 51.11 -14.42 -1.18
C ARG A 167 49.80 -14.24 -1.96
N PRO A 168 49.84 -14.17 -3.30
CA PRO A 168 48.64 -14.21 -4.12
C PRO A 168 47.80 -15.45 -3.80
N ASN A 169 46.49 -15.27 -3.67
CA ASN A 169 45.55 -16.37 -3.46
C ASN A 169 44.91 -16.80 -4.80
N PRO A 170 44.20 -17.94 -4.85
CA PRO A 170 43.57 -18.41 -6.09
C PRO A 170 42.67 -17.37 -6.76
N PHE A 171 41.97 -16.54 -5.99
CA PHE A 171 41.12 -15.46 -6.52
C PHE A 171 41.90 -14.43 -7.35
N ILE A 172 43.11 -14.04 -6.92
CA ILE A 172 43.94 -13.10 -7.69
C ILE A 172 44.30 -13.68 -9.06
N PHE A 173 44.65 -14.96 -9.14
CA PHE A 173 44.98 -15.59 -10.41
C PHE A 173 43.77 -15.70 -11.35
N THR A 174 42.55 -15.89 -10.82
CA THR A 174 41.35 -15.85 -11.66
C THR A 174 41.08 -14.43 -12.20
N GLN A 175 41.38 -13.38 -11.43
CA GLN A 175 41.30 -12.00 -11.95
C GLN A 175 42.36 -11.73 -13.02
N VAL A 176 43.57 -12.26 -12.87
CA VAL A 176 44.64 -12.12 -13.88
C VAL A 176 44.24 -12.79 -15.20
N LEU A 177 43.63 -13.99 -15.16
CA LEU A 177 43.04 -14.63 -16.34
C LEU A 177 42.01 -13.74 -17.03
N HIS A 178 41.08 -13.17 -16.26
CA HIS A 178 40.08 -12.23 -16.78
C HIS A 178 40.76 -11.04 -17.46
N GLY A 179 41.79 -10.47 -16.81
CA GLY A 179 42.52 -9.32 -17.32
C GLY A 179 43.21 -9.57 -18.65
N TYR A 180 43.87 -10.72 -18.83
CA TYR A 180 44.50 -11.07 -20.12
C TYR A 180 43.48 -11.22 -21.24
N VAL A 181 42.32 -11.83 -20.96
CA VAL A 181 41.22 -11.89 -21.94
C VAL A 181 40.70 -10.48 -22.28
N LYS A 182 40.49 -9.62 -21.28
CA LYS A 182 40.08 -8.21 -21.50
C LYS A 182 41.11 -7.41 -22.30
N ALA A 183 42.39 -7.72 -22.14
CA ALA A 183 43.50 -7.07 -22.84
C ALA A 183 43.70 -7.61 -24.28
N GLY A 184 42.96 -8.65 -24.69
CA GLY A 184 43.14 -9.29 -26.00
C GLY A 184 44.44 -10.09 -26.10
N LEU A 185 44.87 -10.68 -24.98
CA LEU A 185 46.14 -11.41 -24.83
C LEU A 185 45.86 -12.91 -24.55
N PRO A 186 45.44 -13.70 -25.55
CA PRO A 186 45.00 -15.08 -25.35
C PRO A 186 46.15 -16.03 -25.01
N GLU A 187 47.37 -15.78 -25.48
CA GLU A 187 48.55 -16.61 -25.20
C GLU A 187 48.93 -16.55 -23.71
N GLU A 188 48.88 -15.36 -23.12
CA GLU A 188 49.13 -15.11 -21.71
C GLU A 188 48.00 -15.70 -20.84
N ALA A 189 46.75 -15.66 -21.33
CA ALA A 189 45.63 -16.34 -20.68
C ALA A 189 45.85 -17.87 -20.66
N SER A 190 46.23 -18.48 -21.78
CA SER A 190 46.55 -19.92 -21.86
C SER A 190 47.74 -20.30 -20.99
N SER A 191 48.82 -19.51 -21.02
CA SER A 191 49.99 -19.73 -20.15
C SER A 191 49.61 -19.66 -18.67
N THR A 192 48.69 -18.77 -18.31
CA THR A 192 48.18 -18.66 -16.94
C THR A 192 47.30 -19.86 -16.57
N GLN A 193 46.50 -20.40 -17.50
CA GLN A 193 45.74 -21.64 -17.29
C GLN A 193 46.66 -22.85 -17.07
N GLU A 194 47.74 -22.97 -17.85
CA GLU A 194 48.76 -24.01 -17.67
C GLU A 194 49.43 -23.90 -16.30
N LEU A 195 49.81 -22.69 -15.88
CA LEU A 195 50.36 -22.44 -14.56
C LEU A 195 49.38 -22.87 -13.45
N LEU A 196 48.09 -22.49 -13.56
CA LEU A 196 47.06 -22.93 -12.63
C LEU A 196 46.91 -24.45 -12.59
N SER A 197 47.07 -25.12 -13.74
CA SER A 197 47.03 -26.58 -13.85
C SER A 197 48.20 -27.22 -13.11
N GLN A 198 49.42 -26.69 -13.29
CA GLN A 198 50.64 -27.19 -12.63
C GLN A 198 50.55 -27.09 -11.10
N ILE A 199 49.91 -26.04 -10.58
CA ILE A 199 49.72 -25.85 -9.13
C ILE A 199 48.41 -26.47 -8.60
N GLY A 200 47.68 -27.22 -9.42
CA GLY A 200 46.48 -27.96 -9.03
C GLY A 200 45.26 -27.09 -8.74
N LEU A 201 45.19 -25.89 -9.34
CA LEU A 201 44.08 -24.94 -9.23
C LEU A 201 43.21 -24.85 -10.49
N TRP A 202 43.53 -25.64 -11.53
CA TRP A 202 42.73 -25.85 -12.73
C TRP A 202 42.50 -27.36 -12.97
N PRO A 203 41.31 -27.79 -13.42
CA PRO A 203 40.09 -26.99 -13.60
C PRO A 203 39.48 -26.54 -12.28
N SER A 204 38.92 -25.32 -12.24
CA SER A 204 38.16 -24.83 -11.09
C SER A 204 36.99 -23.96 -11.53
N ARG A 205 35.87 -24.09 -10.80
CA ARG A 205 34.65 -23.30 -11.06
C ARG A 205 34.93 -21.79 -11.13
N TYR A 206 35.69 -21.25 -10.17
CA TYR A 206 35.98 -19.81 -10.12
C TYR A 206 36.83 -19.32 -11.30
N ALA A 207 37.70 -20.17 -11.85
CA ALA A 207 38.49 -19.82 -13.03
C ALA A 207 37.61 -19.80 -14.30
N TYR A 208 36.71 -20.79 -14.47
CA TYR A 208 35.72 -20.77 -15.54
C TYR A 208 34.78 -19.57 -15.45
N GLU A 209 34.23 -19.27 -14.26
CA GLU A 209 33.39 -18.09 -14.04
C GLU A 209 34.12 -16.80 -14.47
N SER A 210 35.41 -16.70 -14.18
CA SER A 210 36.23 -15.53 -14.54
C SER A 210 36.40 -15.36 -16.05
N LEU A 211 36.71 -16.45 -16.77
CA LEU A 211 36.87 -16.47 -18.22
C LEU A 211 35.55 -16.16 -18.94
N LEU A 212 34.46 -16.80 -18.50
CA LEU A 212 33.12 -16.55 -19.04
C LEU A 212 32.71 -15.09 -18.88
N THR A 213 32.98 -14.49 -17.71
CA THR A 213 32.71 -13.07 -17.47
C THR A 213 33.53 -12.19 -18.41
N ALA A 214 34.82 -12.49 -18.60
CA ALA A 214 35.69 -11.71 -19.47
C ALA A 214 35.25 -11.77 -20.95
N TYR A 215 34.90 -12.96 -21.45
CA TYR A 215 34.37 -13.12 -22.81
C TYR A 215 33.04 -12.39 -23.01
N ALA A 216 32.15 -12.40 -22.00
CA ALA A 216 30.90 -11.63 -22.04
C ALA A 216 31.14 -10.11 -22.08
N ASP A 217 32.12 -9.65 -21.31
CA ASP A 217 32.47 -8.22 -21.19
C ASP A 217 33.18 -7.69 -22.45
N ILE A 218 33.83 -8.53 -23.26
CA ILE A 218 34.37 -8.15 -24.59
C ILE A 218 33.42 -8.48 -25.76
N GLY A 219 32.36 -9.25 -25.50
CA GLY A 219 31.38 -9.65 -26.51
C GLY A 219 31.82 -10.80 -27.43
N ASP A 220 32.84 -11.56 -27.05
CA ASP A 220 33.29 -12.76 -27.78
C ASP A 220 32.37 -13.94 -27.48
N LYS A 221 31.39 -14.13 -28.37
CA LYS A 221 30.32 -15.13 -28.20
C LYS A 221 30.81 -16.56 -28.40
N GLU A 222 31.73 -16.77 -29.34
CA GLU A 222 32.22 -18.11 -29.71
C GLU A 222 33.06 -18.70 -28.59
N SER A 223 34.03 -17.95 -28.09
CA SER A 223 34.87 -18.38 -26.96
C SER A 223 34.05 -18.58 -25.69
N LEU A 224 33.03 -17.75 -25.46
CA LEU A 224 32.12 -17.89 -24.32
C LEU A 224 31.36 -19.21 -24.36
N LEU A 225 30.70 -19.53 -25.47
CA LEU A 225 29.91 -20.77 -25.60
C LEU A 225 30.79 -22.01 -25.47
N ARG A 226 31.93 -22.02 -26.18
CA ARG A 226 32.89 -23.13 -26.10
C ARG A 226 33.36 -23.36 -24.67
N THR A 227 33.69 -22.29 -23.95
CA THR A 227 34.15 -22.35 -22.56
C THR A 227 33.02 -22.76 -21.61
N LEU A 228 31.77 -22.36 -21.89
CA LEU A 228 30.61 -22.73 -21.09
C LEU A 228 30.34 -24.23 -21.20
N ASP A 229 30.32 -24.78 -22.41
CA ASP A 229 30.12 -26.21 -22.62
C ASP A 229 31.28 -27.04 -22.04
N GLU A 230 32.53 -26.58 -22.21
CA GLU A 230 33.68 -27.19 -21.54
C GLU A 230 33.49 -27.22 -20.02
N ALA A 231 33.05 -26.12 -19.40
CA ALA A 231 32.83 -26.07 -17.96
C ALA A 231 31.73 -27.07 -17.51
N TYR A 232 30.64 -27.21 -18.27
CA TYR A 232 29.57 -28.17 -17.96
C TYR A 232 30.01 -29.63 -18.11
N THR A 233 30.99 -29.92 -18.97
CA THR A 233 31.55 -31.28 -19.13
C THR A 233 32.61 -31.59 -18.07
N VAL A 234 33.52 -30.64 -17.81
CA VAL A 234 34.68 -30.85 -16.94
C VAL A 234 34.33 -30.76 -15.45
N LEU A 235 33.57 -29.73 -15.02
CA LEU A 235 33.33 -29.49 -13.59
C LEU A 235 32.66 -30.66 -12.84
N PRO A 236 31.66 -31.37 -13.40
CA PRO A 236 31.07 -32.54 -12.73
C PRO A 236 32.01 -33.74 -12.58
N SER A 237 33.09 -33.80 -13.38
CA SER A 237 34.06 -34.90 -13.35
C SER A 237 35.12 -34.75 -12.26
N ILE A 238 35.21 -33.57 -11.63
CA ILE A 238 36.23 -33.26 -10.63
C ILE A 238 35.92 -33.98 -9.31
N LYS A 239 36.91 -34.74 -8.83
CA LYS A 239 36.86 -35.47 -7.56
C LYS A 239 37.85 -34.88 -6.55
N ASP A 240 37.52 -34.96 -5.28
CA ASP A 240 38.44 -34.62 -4.20
C ASP A 240 39.57 -35.66 -4.07
N ARG A 241 40.53 -35.40 -3.15
CA ARG A 241 41.66 -36.30 -2.87
C ARG A 241 41.22 -37.69 -2.36
N GLN A 242 39.96 -37.85 -1.99
CA GLN A 242 39.35 -39.08 -1.47
C GLN A 242 38.43 -39.75 -2.52
N GLY A 243 38.39 -39.22 -3.75
CA GLY A 243 37.60 -39.77 -4.85
C GLY A 243 36.12 -39.38 -4.84
N LYS A 244 35.66 -38.51 -3.93
CA LYS A 244 34.27 -38.02 -3.91
C LYS A 244 34.08 -36.88 -4.92
N PRO A 245 32.96 -36.83 -5.65
CA PRO A 245 32.66 -35.73 -6.56
C PRO A 245 32.54 -34.41 -5.78
N LEU A 246 33.25 -33.38 -6.25
CA LEU A 246 33.13 -32.02 -5.72
C LEU A 246 31.92 -31.33 -6.38
N ASP A 247 31.02 -30.72 -5.59
CA ASP A 247 29.88 -29.96 -6.13
C ASP A 247 30.35 -28.60 -6.70
N GLN A 248 30.99 -28.64 -7.86
CA GLN A 248 31.55 -27.48 -8.55
C GLN A 248 30.64 -26.93 -9.66
N LYS A 249 29.33 -27.17 -9.59
CA LYS A 249 28.39 -26.72 -10.63
C LYS A 249 28.34 -25.19 -10.73
N ILE A 250 28.19 -24.67 -11.95
CA ILE A 250 27.97 -23.25 -12.20
C ILE A 250 26.62 -22.85 -11.58
N PRO A 251 26.55 -21.83 -10.70
CA PRO A 251 25.30 -21.41 -10.09
C PRO A 251 24.40 -20.67 -11.07
N ILE A 252 23.10 -20.83 -10.88
CA ILE A 252 22.07 -20.05 -11.59
C ILE A 252 22.30 -18.54 -11.41
N ALA A 253 22.71 -18.09 -10.22
CA ALA A 253 23.02 -16.69 -9.98
C ALA A 253 24.15 -16.16 -10.88
N PHE A 254 25.17 -16.98 -11.14
CA PHE A 254 26.24 -16.60 -12.07
C PHE A 254 25.72 -16.51 -13.51
N LEU A 255 24.92 -17.48 -13.95
CA LEU A 255 24.30 -17.47 -15.30
C LEU A 255 23.41 -16.25 -15.53
N LEU A 256 22.64 -15.83 -14.52
CA LEU A 256 21.82 -14.61 -14.57
C LEU A 256 22.67 -13.33 -14.65
N ASP A 257 23.81 -13.29 -13.97
CA ASP A 257 24.78 -12.18 -14.10
C ASP A 257 25.39 -12.13 -15.51
N LEU A 258 25.80 -13.30 -16.02
CA LEU A 258 26.36 -13.48 -17.36
C LEU A 258 25.37 -13.04 -18.44
N TYR A 259 24.11 -13.48 -18.33
CA TYR A 259 23.01 -13.05 -19.19
C TYR A 259 22.86 -11.52 -19.19
N THR A 260 22.87 -10.90 -17.99
CA THR A 260 22.75 -9.44 -17.86
C THR A 260 23.88 -8.72 -18.58
N ARG A 261 25.12 -9.20 -18.44
CA ARG A 261 26.31 -8.61 -19.09
C ARG A 261 26.22 -8.68 -20.60
N ILE A 262 25.90 -9.85 -21.16
CA ILE A 262 25.79 -10.08 -22.61
C ILE A 262 24.72 -9.19 -23.25
N VAL A 263 23.54 -9.11 -22.63
CA VAL A 263 22.42 -8.28 -23.12
C VAL A 263 22.74 -6.79 -23.03
N CYS A 264 23.56 -6.39 -22.06
CA CYS A 264 23.96 -5.00 -21.89
C CYS A 264 25.13 -4.62 -22.81
N SER A 265 26.03 -5.55 -23.15
CA SER A 265 27.23 -5.29 -23.97
C SER A 265 26.95 -5.27 -25.48
N SER A 266 25.90 -5.96 -25.96
CA SER A 266 25.55 -6.00 -27.39
C SER A 266 24.04 -5.85 -27.62
N PRO A 267 23.59 -5.07 -28.63
CA PRO A 267 22.17 -4.94 -28.97
C PRO A 267 21.57 -6.18 -29.67
N ASP A 268 22.38 -7.05 -30.30
CA ASP A 268 21.94 -8.15 -31.17
C ASP A 268 22.40 -9.53 -30.66
N THR A 269 21.70 -10.11 -29.68
CA THR A 269 22.12 -11.39 -29.04
C THR A 269 20.99 -12.38 -28.77
N ASN A 270 20.10 -12.67 -29.72
CA ASN A 270 19.00 -13.62 -29.47
C ASN A 270 19.46 -15.08 -29.24
N SER A 271 20.31 -15.66 -30.11
CA SER A 271 20.68 -17.09 -30.02
C SER A 271 21.52 -17.44 -28.77
N LEU A 272 22.49 -16.59 -28.43
CA LEU A 272 23.35 -16.78 -27.24
C LEU A 272 22.55 -16.67 -25.93
N CYS A 273 21.60 -15.74 -25.88
CA CYS A 273 20.74 -15.54 -24.73
C CYS A 273 19.79 -16.73 -24.53
N GLU A 274 19.20 -17.26 -25.62
CA GLU A 274 18.37 -18.46 -25.57
C GLU A 274 19.13 -19.63 -24.96
N GLU A 275 20.37 -19.87 -25.38
CA GLU A 275 21.16 -20.96 -24.83
C GLU A 275 21.39 -20.83 -23.31
N ILE A 276 21.76 -19.65 -22.82
CA ILE A 276 21.91 -19.41 -21.37
C ILE A 276 20.58 -19.60 -20.64
N LEU A 277 19.47 -19.12 -21.21
CA LEU A 277 18.13 -19.30 -20.66
C LEU A 277 17.71 -20.79 -20.63
N THR A 278 18.08 -21.59 -21.62
CA THR A 278 17.85 -23.04 -21.60
C THR A 278 18.65 -23.72 -20.50
N LYS A 279 19.93 -23.34 -20.31
CA LYS A 279 20.76 -23.90 -19.22
C LYS A 279 20.18 -23.53 -17.85
N ILE A 280 19.73 -22.29 -17.65
CA ILE A 280 19.03 -21.87 -16.41
C ILE A 280 17.77 -22.72 -16.18
N SER A 281 16.98 -22.96 -17.23
CA SER A 281 15.72 -23.72 -17.16
C SER A 281 15.94 -25.23 -16.96
N SER A 282 17.09 -25.76 -17.38
CA SER A 282 17.45 -27.19 -17.26
C SER A 282 17.92 -27.61 -15.86
N VAL A 283 18.22 -26.66 -14.97
CA VAL A 283 18.71 -26.96 -13.62
C VAL A 283 17.53 -27.38 -12.72
N ASN A 284 17.50 -28.65 -12.33
CA ASN A 284 16.55 -29.16 -11.34
C ASN A 284 16.84 -28.57 -9.94
N GLY A 285 16.17 -27.47 -9.60
CA GLY A 285 16.27 -26.82 -8.29
C GLY A 285 15.46 -25.52 -8.22
N PRO A 286 15.17 -24.98 -7.01
CA PRO A 286 14.46 -23.73 -6.88
C PRO A 286 15.30 -22.56 -7.42
N LEU A 287 14.72 -21.79 -8.33
CA LEU A 287 15.33 -20.55 -8.82
C LEU A 287 15.60 -19.57 -7.67
N PRO A 288 16.75 -18.89 -7.63
CA PRO A 288 17.06 -17.89 -6.61
C PRO A 288 16.20 -16.64 -6.83
N LEU A 289 14.99 -16.64 -6.25
CA LEU A 289 13.94 -15.65 -6.48
C LEU A 289 14.42 -14.20 -6.31
N SER A 290 15.19 -13.93 -5.24
CA SER A 290 15.77 -12.60 -4.99
C SER A 290 16.67 -12.14 -6.13
N PHE A 291 17.52 -13.03 -6.65
CA PHE A 291 18.47 -12.72 -7.70
C PHE A 291 17.79 -12.54 -9.06
N CYS A 292 16.74 -13.32 -9.34
CA CYS A 292 15.92 -13.14 -10.54
C CYS A 292 15.22 -11.77 -10.53
N ILE A 293 14.61 -11.40 -9.39
CA ILE A 293 13.99 -10.08 -9.17
C ILE A 293 15.00 -8.95 -9.39
N ASP A 294 16.20 -9.09 -8.84
CA ASP A 294 17.25 -8.09 -8.97
C ASP A 294 17.70 -7.96 -10.43
N THR A 295 17.82 -9.08 -11.14
CA THR A 295 18.17 -9.12 -12.56
C THR A 295 17.13 -8.41 -13.43
N VAL A 296 15.84 -8.63 -13.18
CA VAL A 296 14.74 -7.89 -13.86
C VAL A 296 14.89 -6.38 -13.66
N LYS A 297 15.13 -5.94 -12.42
CA LYS A 297 15.29 -4.51 -12.10
C LYS A 297 16.52 -3.90 -12.76
N VAL A 298 17.65 -4.60 -12.75
CA VAL A 298 18.89 -4.14 -13.39
C VAL A 298 18.70 -3.99 -14.89
N LEU A 299 18.13 -4.99 -15.57
CA LEU A 299 17.88 -4.95 -17.01
C LEU A 299 16.91 -3.82 -17.41
N LEU A 300 15.86 -3.57 -16.61
CA LEU A 300 14.98 -2.42 -16.83
C LEU A 300 15.71 -1.08 -16.69
N ALA A 301 16.56 -0.93 -15.67
CA ALA A 301 17.36 0.27 -15.47
C ALA A 301 18.47 0.45 -16.52
N LYS A 302 18.83 -0.61 -17.25
CA LYS A 302 19.70 -0.56 -18.44
C LYS A 302 18.93 -0.40 -19.76
N GLY A 303 17.60 -0.24 -19.71
CA GLY A 303 16.77 -0.04 -20.90
C GLY A 303 16.59 -1.30 -21.74
N ARG A 304 16.57 -2.50 -21.12
CA ARG A 304 16.43 -3.80 -21.79
C ARG A 304 15.14 -4.53 -21.35
N PRO A 305 13.94 -4.03 -21.72
CA PRO A 305 12.67 -4.56 -21.22
C PRO A 305 12.33 -5.96 -21.74
N ALA A 306 12.68 -6.32 -22.98
CA ALA A 306 12.41 -7.64 -23.54
C ALA A 306 13.20 -8.73 -22.80
N ALA A 307 14.50 -8.52 -22.60
CA ALA A 307 15.34 -9.44 -21.84
C ALA A 307 14.92 -9.56 -20.37
N ALA A 308 14.47 -8.46 -19.76
CA ALA A 308 13.92 -8.46 -18.41
C ALA A 308 12.61 -9.27 -18.32
N LEU A 309 11.80 -9.27 -19.38
CA LEU A 309 10.55 -10.02 -19.43
C LEU A 309 10.79 -11.54 -19.46
N GLU A 310 11.81 -12.01 -20.17
CA GLU A 310 12.15 -13.44 -20.21
C GLU A 310 12.51 -13.98 -18.81
N ILE A 311 13.32 -13.23 -18.06
CA ILE A 311 13.62 -13.59 -16.66
C ILE A 311 12.36 -13.50 -15.79
N PHE A 312 11.51 -12.49 -16.01
CA PHE A 312 10.26 -12.34 -15.26
C PHE A 312 9.32 -13.55 -15.44
N LYS A 313 9.20 -14.08 -16.66
CA LYS A 313 8.37 -15.26 -16.97
C LYS A 313 8.86 -16.53 -16.26
N MET A 314 10.16 -16.66 -16.00
CA MET A 314 10.73 -17.81 -15.28
C MET A 314 10.42 -17.78 -13.78
N ILE A 315 9.96 -16.66 -13.23
CA ILE A 315 9.70 -16.52 -11.81
C ILE A 315 8.30 -17.03 -11.47
N SER A 316 8.21 -17.97 -10.54
CA SER A 316 6.95 -18.36 -9.90
C SER A 316 6.59 -17.38 -8.77
N PHE A 317 5.49 -16.65 -8.94
CA PHE A 317 5.03 -15.65 -7.97
C PHE A 317 3.89 -16.18 -7.11
N HIS A 318 3.97 -15.97 -5.79
CA HIS A 318 2.81 -16.01 -4.91
C HIS A 318 2.08 -14.66 -4.82
N ARG A 319 2.79 -13.54 -5.04
CA ARG A 319 2.26 -12.16 -5.05
C ARG A 319 3.02 -11.29 -6.06
N PRO A 320 2.64 -11.30 -7.36
CA PRO A 320 3.35 -10.57 -8.40
C PRO A 320 3.26 -9.04 -8.23
N GLU A 321 2.22 -8.55 -7.54
CA GLU A 321 1.89 -7.13 -7.43
C GLU A 321 3.01 -6.34 -6.76
N VAL A 322 3.64 -6.91 -5.72
CA VAL A 322 4.71 -6.25 -4.96
C VAL A 322 5.93 -5.98 -5.83
N LEU A 323 6.29 -6.91 -6.71
CA LEU A 323 7.37 -6.71 -7.65
C LEU A 323 6.99 -5.68 -8.71
N LEU A 324 5.81 -5.84 -9.33
CA LEU A 324 5.31 -4.97 -10.38
C LEU A 324 5.24 -3.51 -9.93
N GLU A 325 4.79 -3.24 -8.69
CA GLU A 325 4.78 -1.89 -8.11
C GLU A 325 6.16 -1.24 -8.03
N SER A 326 7.24 -2.04 -7.97
CA SER A 326 8.61 -1.53 -7.88
C SER A 326 9.29 -1.26 -9.23
N LEU A 327 8.79 -1.86 -10.32
CA LEU A 327 9.42 -1.79 -11.65
C LEU A 327 9.47 -0.38 -12.28
N PRO A 328 8.45 0.51 -12.12
CA PRO A 328 8.45 1.84 -12.74
C PRO A 328 9.69 2.67 -12.44
N LEU A 329 10.24 2.58 -11.22
CA LEU A 329 11.44 3.33 -10.83
C LEU A 329 12.65 2.96 -11.70
N TYR A 330 12.83 1.67 -11.96
CA TYR A 330 13.94 1.15 -12.76
C TYR A 330 13.71 1.40 -14.24
N ALA A 331 12.49 1.23 -14.72
CA ALA A 331 12.15 1.55 -16.10
C ALA A 331 12.41 3.04 -16.44
N ILE A 332 12.07 3.96 -15.54
CA ILE A 332 12.38 5.39 -15.72
C ILE A 332 13.89 5.62 -15.73
N ALA A 333 14.65 4.98 -14.83
CA ALA A 333 16.11 5.09 -14.82
C ALA A 333 16.75 4.62 -16.14
N GLY A 334 16.16 3.59 -16.77
CA GLY A 334 16.56 3.10 -18.09
C GLY A 334 15.98 3.87 -19.28
N GLY A 335 15.34 5.02 -19.06
CA GLY A 335 14.77 5.84 -20.13
C GLY A 335 13.53 5.25 -20.82
N LEU A 336 12.88 4.25 -20.20
CA LEU A 336 11.70 3.58 -20.74
C LEU A 336 10.42 4.37 -20.43
N ASN A 337 9.32 4.04 -21.12
CA ASN A 337 8.00 4.59 -20.86
C ASN A 337 7.07 3.57 -20.19
N ALA A 338 5.86 3.99 -19.81
CA ALA A 338 4.88 3.10 -19.19
C ALA A 338 4.49 1.90 -20.06
N GLY A 339 4.52 2.05 -21.39
CA GLY A 339 4.20 0.97 -22.33
C GLY A 339 5.21 -0.17 -22.30
N ALA A 340 6.48 0.10 -21.97
CA ALA A 340 7.51 -0.93 -21.83
C ALA A 340 7.24 -1.92 -20.69
N LEU A 341 6.40 -1.55 -19.71
CA LEU A 341 5.99 -2.43 -18.60
C LEU A 341 4.69 -3.19 -18.86
N GLU A 342 3.99 -2.92 -19.97
CA GLU A 342 2.74 -3.58 -20.33
C GLU A 342 2.89 -5.12 -20.48
N PRO A 343 3.96 -5.64 -21.12
CA PRO A 343 4.17 -7.08 -21.22
C PRO A 343 4.35 -7.78 -19.86
N PHE A 344 4.90 -7.08 -18.87
CA PHE A 344 5.08 -7.61 -17.50
C PHE A 344 3.74 -7.76 -16.79
N LEU A 345 2.84 -6.81 -16.99
CA LEU A 345 1.48 -6.89 -16.46
C LEU A 345 0.72 -8.07 -17.09
N ASN A 346 0.84 -8.24 -18.40
CA ASN A 346 0.19 -9.35 -19.11
C ASN A 346 0.74 -10.72 -18.69
N ALA A 347 2.04 -10.82 -18.39
CA ALA A 347 2.67 -12.07 -17.94
C ALA A 347 2.35 -12.45 -16.49
N ALA A 348 1.83 -11.53 -15.67
CA ALA A 348 1.67 -11.74 -14.24
C ALA A 348 0.41 -12.53 -13.83
N ASN A 349 -0.43 -12.98 -14.78
CA ASN A 349 -1.69 -13.71 -14.53
C ASN A 349 -2.56 -13.10 -13.41
N LEU A 350 -2.64 -11.77 -13.37
CA LEU A 350 -3.43 -11.02 -12.39
C LEU A 350 -4.89 -10.87 -12.84
N ASP A 351 -5.81 -10.67 -11.90
CA ASP A 351 -7.20 -10.36 -12.23
C ASP A 351 -7.33 -9.00 -12.95
N ASN A 352 -8.41 -8.82 -13.72
CA ASN A 352 -8.64 -7.61 -14.52
C ASN A 352 -8.64 -6.30 -13.70
N LYS A 353 -8.95 -6.38 -12.41
CA LYS A 353 -9.15 -5.21 -11.54
C LYS A 353 -7.83 -4.76 -10.91
N GLN A 354 -6.96 -5.70 -10.54
CA GLN A 354 -5.58 -5.49 -10.12
C GLN A 354 -4.72 -4.97 -11.29
N LEU A 355 -4.89 -5.53 -12.49
CA LEU A 355 -4.23 -5.03 -13.71
C LEU A 355 -4.57 -3.57 -13.98
N LEU A 356 -5.85 -3.19 -13.90
CA LEU A 356 -6.29 -1.81 -14.11
C LEU A 356 -5.71 -0.85 -13.05
N LEU A 357 -5.61 -1.29 -11.79
CA LEU A 357 -5.00 -0.50 -10.71
C LEU A 357 -3.50 -0.26 -10.96
N LEU A 358 -2.76 -1.31 -11.32
CA LEU A 358 -1.33 -1.22 -11.62
C LEU A 358 -1.07 -0.35 -12.86
N ARG A 359 -1.84 -0.50 -13.94
CA ARG A 359 -1.77 0.38 -15.13
C ARG A 359 -1.95 1.85 -14.76
N ASN A 360 -2.94 2.16 -13.93
CA ASN A 360 -3.18 3.54 -13.48
C ASN A 360 -2.05 4.06 -12.57
N LYS A 361 -1.53 3.22 -11.66
CA LYS A 361 -0.36 3.55 -10.82
C LYS A 361 0.86 3.84 -11.68
N PHE A 362 1.15 3.01 -12.69
CA PHE A 362 2.27 3.20 -13.61
C PHE A 362 2.12 4.52 -14.37
N LYS A 363 0.97 4.78 -14.99
CA LYS A 363 0.70 6.07 -15.67
C LYS A 363 0.96 7.27 -14.77
N LEU A 364 0.50 7.24 -13.52
CA LEU A 364 0.77 8.30 -12.54
C LEU A 364 2.26 8.43 -12.21
N TYR A 365 2.97 7.31 -12.06
CA TYR A 365 4.39 7.28 -11.76
C TYR A 365 5.22 7.89 -12.91
N PHE A 366 4.98 7.47 -14.14
CA PHE A 366 5.66 8.02 -15.32
C PHE A 366 5.28 9.49 -15.58
N ASN A 367 4.02 9.89 -15.38
CA ASN A 367 3.62 11.30 -15.52
C ASN A 367 4.30 12.22 -14.51
N ARG A 368 4.64 11.70 -13.32
CA ARG A 368 5.25 12.44 -12.21
C ARG A 368 6.78 12.43 -12.26
N TYR A 369 7.38 11.32 -12.66
CA TYR A 369 8.82 11.09 -12.56
C TYR A 369 9.53 10.80 -13.88
N GLY A 370 8.77 10.47 -14.95
CA GLY A 370 9.29 10.20 -16.29
C GLY A 370 9.27 11.42 -17.23
N ARG A 371 9.04 12.63 -16.71
CA ARG A 371 9.25 13.85 -17.49
C ARG A 371 10.75 14.15 -17.55
N PRO A 372 11.31 14.44 -18.74
CA PRO A 372 12.67 14.95 -18.82
C PRO A 372 12.79 16.22 -17.98
N VAL A 373 13.95 16.42 -17.36
CA VAL A 373 14.28 17.65 -16.64
C VAL A 373 14.03 18.81 -17.59
N ASN A 374 13.14 19.74 -17.21
CA ASN A 374 12.81 20.88 -18.05
C ASN A 374 14.09 21.72 -18.15
N GLU A 375 14.73 21.75 -19.32
CA GLU A 375 16.06 22.34 -19.54
C GLU A 375 16.12 23.80 -19.05
N LEU A 376 15.02 24.55 -19.26
CA LEU A 376 14.83 25.91 -18.76
C LEU A 376 14.85 26.02 -17.22
N ALA A 377 14.39 25.01 -16.48
CA ALA A 377 14.43 25.02 -15.02
C ALA A 377 15.85 24.78 -14.50
N SER A 378 16.63 23.90 -15.14
CA SER A 378 18.04 23.69 -14.83
C SER A 378 18.91 24.90 -15.18
N GLN A 379 18.67 25.53 -16.33
CA GLN A 379 19.32 26.78 -16.72
C GLN A 379 19.01 27.89 -15.71
N PHE A 380 17.77 27.99 -15.24
CA PHE A 380 17.38 28.95 -14.21
C PHE A 380 18.10 28.69 -12.87
N GLU A 381 18.27 27.43 -12.45
CA GLU A 381 19.06 27.10 -11.25
C GLU A 381 20.53 27.46 -11.38
N ALA A 382 21.14 27.24 -12.55
CA ALA A 382 22.52 27.63 -12.80
C ALA A 382 22.67 29.15 -12.66
N CYS A 383 21.80 29.93 -13.30
CA CYS A 383 21.80 31.39 -13.18
C CYS A 383 21.66 31.86 -11.72
N LEU A 384 20.81 31.23 -10.92
CA LEU A 384 20.66 31.60 -9.51
C LEU A 384 21.85 31.21 -8.63
N LYS A 385 22.53 30.09 -8.92
CA LYS A 385 23.76 29.70 -8.22
C LYS A 385 24.89 30.68 -8.49
N ASP A 386 24.94 31.22 -9.71
CA ASP A 386 25.96 32.17 -10.15
C ASP A 386 25.59 33.64 -9.83
N ASN A 387 24.50 33.89 -9.09
CA ASN A 387 23.92 35.21 -8.85
C ASN A 387 23.65 36.03 -10.14
N ASN A 388 23.49 35.37 -11.30
CA ASN A 388 23.21 35.98 -12.59
C ASN A 388 21.70 36.25 -12.75
N VAL A 389 21.26 37.38 -12.20
CA VAL A 389 19.85 37.79 -12.19
C VAL A 389 19.33 38.12 -13.60
N GLU A 390 20.14 38.76 -14.46
CA GLU A 390 19.75 39.06 -15.84
C GLU A 390 19.51 37.77 -16.65
N GLY A 391 20.38 36.77 -16.49
CA GLY A 391 20.20 35.45 -17.08
C GLY A 391 18.94 34.74 -16.59
N ALA A 392 18.63 34.86 -15.29
CA ALA A 392 17.40 34.32 -14.70
C ALA A 392 16.13 34.99 -15.28
N ILE A 393 16.18 36.31 -15.51
CA ILE A 393 15.07 37.09 -16.09
C ILE A 393 14.89 36.77 -17.58
N ASP A 394 15.98 36.61 -18.33
CA ASP A 394 15.92 36.20 -19.74
C ASP A 394 15.39 34.78 -19.91
N ILE A 395 15.70 33.89 -18.98
CA ILE A 395 15.09 32.55 -18.94
C ILE A 395 13.60 32.67 -18.64
N LEU A 396 13.19 33.50 -17.67
CA LEU A 396 11.77 33.75 -17.38
C LEU A 396 10.98 34.27 -18.57
N LYS A 397 11.55 35.15 -19.40
CA LYS A 397 10.93 35.61 -20.65
C LYS A 397 10.64 34.49 -21.64
N LYS A 398 11.38 33.36 -21.57
CA LYS A 398 11.20 32.17 -22.42
C LYS A 398 10.13 31.21 -21.91
N PHE A 399 9.55 31.42 -20.73
CA PHE A 399 8.50 30.54 -20.19
C PHE A 399 7.19 30.68 -20.99
N SER A 400 6.63 29.55 -21.44
CA SER A 400 5.30 29.51 -22.07
C SER A 400 4.19 29.36 -21.02
N LYS A 401 2.92 29.55 -21.43
CA LYS A 401 1.72 29.45 -20.55
C LYS A 401 1.65 28.15 -19.73
N SER A 402 2.26 27.06 -20.20
CA SER A 402 2.25 25.75 -19.52
C SER A 402 3.16 25.68 -18.30
N ASN A 403 4.06 26.65 -18.11
CA ASN A 403 5.10 26.62 -17.08
C ASN A 403 4.77 27.49 -15.84
N ASN A 404 3.56 28.03 -15.72
CA ASN A 404 3.13 28.86 -14.57
C ASN A 404 3.34 28.17 -13.21
N SER A 405 3.24 26.84 -13.16
CA SER A 405 3.51 26.03 -11.96
C SER A 405 4.96 26.17 -11.45
N LEU A 406 5.92 26.15 -12.38
CA LEU A 406 7.34 26.32 -12.07
C LEU A 406 7.61 27.75 -11.63
N VAL A 407 6.96 28.74 -12.25
CA VAL A 407 7.08 30.14 -11.84
C VAL A 407 6.59 30.31 -10.40
N ILE A 408 5.38 29.87 -10.09
CA ILE A 408 4.74 30.04 -8.77
C ILE A 408 5.49 29.29 -7.67
N SER A 409 5.84 28.02 -7.89
CA SER A 409 6.32 27.13 -6.82
C SER A 409 7.84 27.03 -6.71
N PHE A 410 8.61 27.60 -7.64
CA PHE A 410 10.05 27.38 -7.67
C PHE A 410 10.84 28.65 -7.96
N VAL A 411 10.43 29.42 -8.97
CA VAL A 411 11.12 30.66 -9.34
C VAL A 411 10.90 31.74 -8.28
N VAL A 412 9.64 32.03 -7.94
CA VAL A 412 9.30 33.14 -7.03
C VAL A 412 9.94 33.02 -5.64
N PRO A 413 9.87 31.87 -4.93
CA PRO A 413 10.50 31.75 -3.61
C PRO A 413 12.01 32.02 -3.62
N LYS A 414 12.73 31.62 -4.68
CA LYS A 414 14.17 31.83 -4.81
C LYS A 414 14.52 33.29 -5.10
N LEU A 415 13.74 33.97 -5.94
CA LEU A 415 13.94 35.40 -6.23
C LEU A 415 13.68 36.28 -5.01
N ILE A 416 12.66 35.95 -4.21
CA ILE A 416 12.38 36.63 -2.94
C ILE A 416 13.55 36.45 -1.95
N HIS A 417 14.09 35.24 -1.84
CA HIS A 417 15.24 34.97 -0.96
C HIS A 417 16.50 35.77 -1.36
N ILE A 418 16.65 36.10 -2.64
CA ILE A 418 17.75 36.93 -3.16
C ILE A 418 17.45 38.44 -2.97
N GLY A 419 16.27 38.80 -2.48
CA GLY A 419 15.89 40.17 -2.13
C GLY A 419 15.26 40.96 -3.29
N TYR A 420 14.80 40.30 -4.35
CA TYR A 420 14.25 40.98 -5.52
C TYR A 420 12.78 41.37 -5.33
N SER A 421 12.41 42.61 -5.69
CA SER A 421 11.03 43.07 -5.54
C SER A 421 10.12 42.54 -6.66
N LEU A 422 8.85 42.29 -6.33
CA LEU A 422 7.83 41.90 -7.32
C LEU A 422 7.72 42.92 -8.46
N MET A 423 7.80 44.21 -8.12
CA MET A 423 7.54 45.31 -9.05
C MET A 423 8.67 45.46 -10.07
N ASP A 424 9.91 45.22 -9.67
CA ASP A 424 11.05 45.22 -10.59
C ASP A 424 10.93 44.09 -11.61
N LEU A 425 10.51 42.89 -11.18
CA LEU A 425 10.27 41.75 -12.07
C LEU A 425 9.12 42.01 -13.06
N VAL A 426 7.99 42.52 -12.57
CA VAL A 426 6.82 42.81 -13.40
C VAL A 426 7.13 43.88 -14.45
N ASN A 427 7.92 44.89 -14.09
CA ASN A 427 8.32 45.95 -15.03
C ASN A 427 9.27 45.44 -16.13
N GLN A 428 10.12 44.45 -15.82
CA GLN A 428 11.08 43.87 -16.77
C GLN A 428 10.49 42.76 -17.64
N ILE A 429 9.49 42.04 -17.14
CA ILE A 429 8.83 40.93 -17.84
C ILE A 429 7.57 41.49 -18.52
N ARG A 430 7.61 41.74 -19.84
CA ARG A 430 6.46 42.26 -20.61
C ARG A 430 5.41 41.19 -20.97
N ASN A 431 5.31 40.10 -20.21
CA ASN A 431 4.35 39.02 -20.46
C ASN A 431 3.27 39.01 -19.38
N PRO A 432 2.01 39.38 -19.70
CA PRO A 432 0.96 39.55 -18.71
C PRO A 432 0.66 38.27 -17.92
N GLN A 433 0.74 37.09 -18.55
CA GLN A 433 0.38 35.83 -17.89
C GLN A 433 1.46 35.32 -16.93
N ILE A 434 2.73 35.59 -17.24
CA ILE A 434 3.84 35.33 -16.32
C ILE A 434 3.75 36.30 -15.15
N ASN A 435 3.41 37.57 -15.41
CA ASN A 435 3.25 38.57 -14.36
C ASN A 435 2.08 38.27 -13.42
N GLU A 436 0.95 37.76 -13.93
CA GLU A 436 -0.14 37.26 -13.07
C GLU A 436 0.34 36.09 -12.18
N ALA A 437 1.12 35.16 -12.74
CA ALA A 437 1.68 34.02 -11.99
C ALA A 437 2.73 34.44 -10.96
N LEU A 438 3.58 35.42 -11.29
CA LEU A 438 4.57 36.01 -10.38
C LEU A 438 3.88 36.72 -9.21
N ALA A 439 2.87 37.54 -9.50
CA ALA A 439 2.10 38.26 -8.48
C ALA A 439 1.42 37.29 -7.51
N PHE A 440 0.75 36.24 -8.03
CA PHE A 440 0.14 35.22 -7.18
C PHE A 440 1.19 34.41 -6.40
N GLY A 441 2.31 34.04 -7.03
CA GLY A 441 3.40 33.33 -6.37
C GLY A 441 4.01 34.13 -5.22
N TYR A 442 4.09 35.45 -5.34
CA TYR A 442 4.63 36.33 -4.30
C TYR A 442 3.68 36.39 -3.10
N VAL A 443 2.38 36.52 -3.35
CA VAL A 443 1.33 36.43 -2.31
C VAL A 443 1.39 35.07 -1.61
N LEU A 444 1.45 33.97 -2.36
CA LEU A 444 1.52 32.62 -1.80
C LEU A 444 2.78 32.43 -0.93
N ASN A 445 3.93 32.91 -1.37
CA ASN A 445 5.19 32.76 -0.63
C ASN A 445 5.17 33.55 0.69
N ASN A 446 4.62 34.77 0.70
CA ASN A 446 4.49 35.56 1.93
C ASN A 446 3.60 34.86 2.96
N LEU A 447 2.44 34.32 2.53
CA LEU A 447 1.54 33.57 3.41
C LEU A 447 2.13 32.22 3.85
N SER A 448 3.03 31.63 3.05
CA SER A 448 3.73 30.37 3.37
C SER A 448 5.01 30.57 4.19
N SER A 449 5.30 31.80 4.62
CA SER A 449 6.47 32.15 5.44
C SER A 449 6.06 32.76 6.79
N LEU A 450 4.82 32.57 7.22
CA LEU A 450 4.35 32.94 8.57
C LEU A 450 5.06 32.06 9.62
N GLU A 451 5.44 32.68 10.75
CA GLU A 451 6.13 32.06 11.89
C GLU A 451 5.35 32.30 13.20
N GLU A 452 5.54 31.48 14.24
CA GLU A 452 4.76 31.53 15.50
C GLU A 452 4.77 32.92 16.18
N ASP A 453 5.87 33.67 16.10
CA ASP A 453 6.04 34.99 16.73
C ASP A 453 5.64 36.18 15.83
N SER A 454 5.11 35.91 14.63
CA SER A 454 4.76 36.97 13.67
C SER A 454 3.42 37.65 14.00
N ASP A 455 3.36 38.99 13.93
CA ASP A 455 2.10 39.73 14.02
C ASP A 455 1.25 39.41 12.78
N LEU A 456 0.36 38.43 12.94
CA LEU A 456 -0.51 37.93 11.88
C LEU A 456 -1.32 39.07 11.26
N LYS A 457 -1.82 40.01 12.07
CA LYS A 457 -2.63 41.13 11.57
C LYS A 457 -1.81 42.07 10.70
N ALA A 458 -0.62 42.46 11.14
CA ALA A 458 0.28 43.29 10.34
C ALA A 458 0.72 42.59 9.05
N CYS A 459 0.98 41.28 9.08
CA CYS A 459 1.36 40.50 7.90
C CYS A 459 0.22 40.42 6.87
N LEU A 460 -1.00 40.16 7.33
CA LEU A 460 -2.19 40.11 6.49
C LEU A 460 -2.50 41.49 5.90
N ASP A 461 -2.39 42.58 6.67
CA ASP A 461 -2.57 43.95 6.19
C ASP A 461 -1.56 44.30 5.09
N ASN A 462 -0.31 43.90 5.25
CA ASN A 462 0.72 44.08 4.23
C ASN A 462 0.45 43.24 2.96
N CYS A 463 0.02 41.99 3.12
CA CYS A 463 -0.37 41.14 2.00
C CYS A 463 -1.60 41.71 1.27
N LEU A 464 -2.58 42.26 2.00
CA LEU A 464 -3.77 42.86 1.41
C LEU A 464 -3.46 44.16 0.66
N LYS A 465 -2.56 45.01 1.19
CA LYS A 465 -2.01 46.17 0.47
C LYS A 465 -1.36 45.74 -0.85
N LEU A 466 -0.50 44.72 -0.81
CA LEU A 466 0.15 44.18 -2.00
C LEU A 466 -0.87 43.65 -3.02
N VAL A 467 -1.89 42.92 -2.57
CA VAL A 467 -2.96 42.43 -3.44
C VAL A 467 -3.73 43.59 -4.09
N ASN A 468 -4.05 44.63 -3.34
CA ASN A 468 -4.74 45.81 -3.86
C ASN A 468 -3.90 46.57 -4.89
N GLU A 469 -2.59 46.73 -4.64
CA GLU A 469 -1.65 47.30 -5.62
C GLU A 469 -1.56 46.46 -6.90
N CYS A 470 -1.49 45.13 -6.77
CA CYS A 470 -1.48 44.21 -7.91
C CYS A 470 -2.79 44.27 -8.71
N ARG A 471 -3.95 44.42 -8.04
CA ARG A 471 -5.26 44.60 -8.68
C ARG A 471 -5.37 45.92 -9.41
N ALA A 472 -4.88 47.02 -8.83
CA ALA A 472 -4.83 48.33 -9.50
C ALA A 472 -4.02 48.27 -10.81
N LYS A 473 -2.99 47.42 -10.84
CA LYS A 473 -2.15 47.17 -12.02
C LYS A 473 -2.63 46.03 -12.94
N LYS A 474 -3.84 45.47 -12.70
CA LYS A 474 -4.43 44.36 -13.46
C LYS A 474 -3.58 43.07 -13.49
N LEU A 475 -2.78 42.83 -12.45
CA LEU A 475 -1.97 41.61 -12.30
C LEU A 475 -2.73 40.49 -11.56
N LEU A 476 -3.75 40.83 -10.80
CA LEU A 476 -4.64 39.90 -10.10
C LEU A 476 -6.10 40.26 -10.43
N PRO A 477 -7.04 39.29 -10.42
CA PRO A 477 -6.89 37.91 -9.96
C PRO A 477 -6.20 36.98 -10.97
N PHE A 478 -5.37 36.05 -10.48
CA PHE A 478 -4.73 35.05 -11.33
C PHE A 478 -5.77 34.08 -11.92
N SER A 479 -5.82 34.05 -13.25
CA SER A 479 -6.84 33.33 -14.03
C SER A 479 -6.41 31.93 -14.45
N GLY A 480 -5.11 31.63 -14.38
CA GLY A 480 -4.55 30.34 -14.77
C GLY A 480 -4.86 29.20 -13.80
N ALA A 481 -4.61 27.96 -14.24
CA ALA A 481 -4.66 26.80 -13.35
C ALA A 481 -3.54 26.89 -12.31
N VAL A 482 -3.91 27.08 -11.04
CA VAL A 482 -2.97 27.02 -9.92
C VAL A 482 -2.42 25.60 -9.85
N ARG A 483 -1.11 25.42 -9.96
CA ARG A 483 -0.45 24.11 -9.82
C ARG A 483 0.73 24.25 -8.89
N ILE A 484 0.55 23.87 -7.64
CA ILE A 484 1.54 23.94 -6.57
C ILE A 484 1.92 22.53 -6.11
N GLY A 485 3.21 22.31 -5.87
CA GLY A 485 3.68 20.99 -5.41
C GLY A 485 3.22 20.69 -3.98
N ARG A 486 3.06 19.40 -3.65
CA ARG A 486 2.68 18.94 -2.30
C ARG A 486 3.49 19.57 -1.16
N PHE A 487 4.79 19.76 -1.34
CA PHE A 487 5.64 20.42 -0.35
C PHE A 487 5.18 21.85 -0.02
N HIS A 488 4.77 22.62 -1.03
CA HIS A 488 4.31 23.99 -0.83
C HIS A 488 2.94 24.03 -0.15
N VAL A 489 2.07 23.05 -0.43
CA VAL A 489 0.82 22.87 0.31
C VAL A 489 1.10 22.54 1.77
N GLU A 490 1.98 21.55 2.04
CA GLU A 490 2.34 21.19 3.42
C GLU A 490 2.98 22.36 4.16
N LYS A 491 3.85 23.14 3.50
CA LYS A 491 4.47 24.36 4.06
C LYS A 491 3.43 25.43 4.38
N LEU A 492 2.52 25.72 3.46
CA LEU A 492 1.41 26.66 3.68
C LEU A 492 0.56 26.21 4.88
N MET A 493 0.15 24.94 4.93
CA MET A 493 -0.65 24.42 6.04
C MET A 493 0.09 24.49 7.37
N PHE A 494 1.40 24.23 7.37
CA PHE A 494 2.24 24.36 8.56
C PHE A 494 2.28 25.81 9.06
N SER A 495 2.60 26.76 8.18
CA SER A 495 2.67 28.21 8.51
C SER A 495 1.34 28.79 8.97
N VAL A 496 0.21 28.34 8.42
CA VAL A 496 -1.12 28.82 8.86
C VAL A 496 -1.48 28.24 10.22
N LEU A 497 -1.15 26.97 10.46
CA LEU A 497 -1.42 26.32 11.75
C LEU A 497 -0.51 26.80 12.88
N SER A 498 0.71 27.25 12.57
CA SER A 498 1.63 27.79 13.58
C SER A 498 1.14 29.09 14.20
N VAL A 499 0.43 29.92 13.44
CA VAL A 499 -0.16 31.20 13.90
C VAL A 499 -1.63 31.07 14.33
N SER A 500 -2.19 29.85 14.30
CA SER A 500 -3.58 29.61 14.69
C SER A 500 -3.71 29.42 16.21
N ASP A 501 -4.77 29.98 16.81
CA ASP A 501 -5.08 29.75 18.21
C ASP A 501 -5.50 28.28 18.44
N LYS A 502 -4.74 27.57 19.28
CA LYS A 502 -4.99 26.16 19.62
C LYS A 502 -6.36 25.96 20.27
N SER A 503 -6.84 26.94 21.04
CA SER A 503 -8.16 26.89 21.69
C SER A 503 -9.34 27.01 20.71
N GLU A 504 -9.13 27.66 19.56
CA GLU A 504 -10.11 27.68 18.46
C GLU A 504 -10.11 26.35 17.70
N ILE A 505 -8.92 25.80 17.42
CA ILE A 505 -8.75 24.53 16.72
C ILE A 505 -9.33 23.36 17.51
N GLU A 506 -9.19 23.35 18.84
CA GLU A 506 -9.75 22.31 19.73
C GLU A 506 -11.29 22.27 19.69
N LYS A 507 -11.94 23.39 19.40
CA LYS A 507 -13.40 23.46 19.23
C LYS A 507 -13.87 22.95 17.88
N VAL A 508 -12.95 22.64 16.95
CA VAL A 508 -13.18 22.05 15.60
C VAL A 508 -14.30 22.73 14.79
N THR A 509 -14.58 24.00 15.09
CA THR A 509 -15.73 24.75 14.56
C THR A 509 -15.33 26.09 13.94
N LYS A 510 -14.07 26.51 14.12
CA LYS A 510 -13.52 27.70 13.45
C LYS A 510 -12.01 27.79 13.63
N SER A 511 -11.32 28.33 12.63
CA SER A 511 -9.98 28.91 12.79
C SER A 511 -9.98 30.29 12.14
N THR A 512 -9.89 31.35 12.95
CA THR A 512 -9.85 32.74 12.46
C THR A 512 -8.66 32.96 11.53
N ALA A 513 -7.47 32.50 11.93
CA ALA A 513 -6.26 32.56 11.12
C ALA A 513 -6.40 31.86 9.76
N MET A 514 -7.02 30.67 9.69
CA MET A 514 -7.29 30.04 8.39
C MET A 514 -8.27 30.86 7.56
N HIS A 515 -9.35 31.38 8.15
CA HIS A 515 -10.29 32.22 7.41
C HIS A 515 -9.64 33.48 6.84
N ASP A 516 -8.79 34.15 7.60
CA ASP A 516 -8.14 35.39 7.20
C ASP A 516 -7.07 35.14 6.13
N VAL A 517 -6.21 34.11 6.30
CA VAL A 517 -5.18 33.74 5.31
C VAL A 517 -5.83 33.29 4.00
N PHE A 518 -6.80 32.37 4.05
CA PHE A 518 -7.46 31.92 2.83
C PHE A 518 -8.34 33.03 2.23
N GLY A 519 -8.84 33.98 3.03
CA GLY A 519 -9.56 35.16 2.56
C GLY A 519 -8.75 35.99 1.57
N ILE A 520 -7.43 36.09 1.77
CA ILE A 520 -6.53 36.77 0.82
C ILE A 520 -6.50 36.06 -0.54
N PHE A 521 -6.58 34.72 -0.58
CA PHE A 521 -6.66 33.99 -1.84
C PHE A 521 -7.94 34.31 -2.63
N ASN A 522 -9.05 34.63 -1.96
CA ASN A 522 -10.29 35.05 -2.62
C ASN A 522 -10.13 36.38 -3.38
N HIS A 523 -9.23 37.25 -2.93
CA HIS A 523 -8.87 38.49 -3.62
C HIS A 523 -7.76 38.32 -4.66
N SER A 524 -7.03 37.20 -4.61
CA SER A 524 -5.86 36.93 -5.44
C SER A 524 -6.13 35.97 -6.60
N LEU A 525 -7.17 35.13 -6.52
CA LEU A 525 -7.48 34.10 -7.50
C LEU A 525 -8.85 34.29 -8.14
N SER A 526 -8.99 33.84 -9.38
CA SER A 526 -10.30 33.64 -10.01
C SER A 526 -11.05 32.48 -9.32
N LYS A 527 -12.39 32.37 -9.53
CA LYS A 527 -13.18 31.23 -9.03
C LYS A 527 -12.61 29.87 -9.45
N HIS A 528 -12.17 29.78 -10.70
CA HIS A 528 -11.52 28.58 -11.24
C HIS A 528 -10.15 28.34 -10.58
N GLY A 529 -9.38 29.40 -10.32
CA GLY A 529 -8.11 29.32 -9.58
C GLY A 529 -8.28 28.85 -8.14
N LEU A 530 -9.29 29.33 -7.43
CA LEU A 530 -9.65 28.91 -6.06
C LEU A 530 -10.03 27.42 -6.03
N TYR A 531 -10.92 26.99 -6.93
CA TYR A 531 -11.27 25.58 -7.07
C TYR A 531 -10.02 24.71 -7.30
N SER A 532 -9.14 25.13 -8.22
CA SER A 532 -7.88 24.42 -8.53
C SER A 532 -6.93 24.35 -7.32
N LEU A 533 -6.86 25.40 -6.50
CA LEU A 533 -6.05 25.45 -5.28
C LEU A 533 -6.61 24.50 -4.22
N TYR A 534 -7.90 24.61 -3.89
CA TYR A 534 -8.52 23.76 -2.87
C TYR A 534 -8.45 22.28 -3.24
N ASN A 535 -8.68 21.93 -4.51
CA ASN A 535 -8.55 20.55 -4.96
C ASN A 535 -7.14 19.98 -4.68
N GLN A 536 -6.09 20.77 -4.92
CA GLN A 536 -4.71 20.35 -4.62
C GLN A 536 -4.40 20.29 -3.13
N ILE A 537 -5.01 21.16 -2.32
CA ILE A 537 -4.87 21.10 -0.87
C ILE A 537 -5.48 19.81 -0.33
N PHE A 538 -6.71 19.49 -0.72
CA PHE A 538 -7.37 18.25 -0.32
C PHE A 538 -6.62 17.01 -0.86
N GLU A 539 -6.17 17.01 -2.11
CA GLU A 539 -5.32 15.94 -2.66
C GLU A 539 -4.06 15.70 -1.82
N ALA A 540 -3.36 16.77 -1.46
CA ALA A 540 -2.13 16.68 -0.68
C ALA A 540 -2.38 16.15 0.74
N LEU A 541 -3.44 16.62 1.40
CA LEU A 541 -3.82 16.22 2.75
C LEU A 541 -4.30 14.76 2.78
N LEU A 542 -5.21 14.36 1.87
CA LEU A 542 -5.77 13.01 1.81
C LEU A 542 -4.72 11.94 1.46
N ILE A 543 -3.71 12.29 0.66
CA ILE A 543 -2.60 11.39 0.27
C ILE A 543 -1.41 11.55 1.24
N SER A 544 -1.55 12.35 2.30
CA SER A 544 -0.47 12.55 3.24
C SER A 544 -0.19 11.29 4.06
N LYS A 545 1.09 11.09 4.41
CA LYS A 545 1.51 10.06 5.35
C LYS A 545 1.66 10.63 6.77
N LEU A 546 1.41 11.93 6.93
CA LEU A 546 1.49 12.62 8.20
C LEU A 546 0.23 12.31 8.99
N HIS A 547 0.39 11.89 10.25
CA HIS A 547 -0.73 11.68 11.17
C HIS A 547 -1.26 13.01 11.74
N ALA A 548 -0.41 14.05 11.80
CA ALA A 548 -0.74 15.37 12.34
C ALA A 548 0.15 16.48 11.76
N PHE A 549 -0.33 17.73 11.85
CA PHE A 549 0.44 18.97 11.64
C PHE A 549 0.49 19.73 12.97
N HIS A 550 1.66 20.06 13.52
CA HIS A 550 1.78 20.70 14.86
C HIS A 550 0.95 20.00 15.96
N ASN A 551 0.93 18.67 15.98
CA ASN A 551 0.10 17.83 16.88
C ASN A 551 -1.43 17.93 16.66
N ILE A 552 -1.88 18.62 15.63
CA ILE A 552 -3.30 18.66 15.22
C ILE A 552 -3.54 17.49 14.25
N PRO A 553 -4.49 16.58 14.55
CA PRO A 553 -4.79 15.44 13.68
C PRO A 553 -5.12 15.88 12.26
N ILE A 554 -4.65 15.13 11.27
CA ILE A 554 -4.87 15.47 9.85
C ILE A 554 -6.35 15.58 9.49
N ASN A 555 -7.22 14.80 10.14
CA ASN A 555 -8.67 14.85 9.93
C ASN A 555 -9.25 16.20 10.38
N THR A 556 -8.78 16.72 11.51
CA THR A 556 -9.15 18.05 12.03
C THR A 556 -8.71 19.15 11.06
N VAL A 557 -7.50 19.03 10.50
CA VAL A 557 -7.00 19.98 9.50
C VAL A 557 -7.87 19.94 8.23
N ILE A 558 -8.23 18.75 7.74
CA ILE A 558 -9.11 18.58 6.57
C ILE A 558 -10.49 19.18 6.83
N GLN A 559 -11.03 19.04 8.04
CA GLN A 559 -12.30 19.65 8.42
C GLN A 559 -12.25 21.19 8.42
N LEU A 560 -11.21 21.79 9.01
CA LEU A 560 -11.04 23.24 9.01
C LEU A 560 -10.87 23.80 7.60
N VAL A 561 -10.11 23.13 6.72
CA VAL A 561 -9.99 23.53 5.31
C VAL A 561 -11.33 23.42 4.58
N ALA A 562 -12.10 22.35 4.84
CA ALA A 562 -13.44 22.16 4.29
C ALA A 562 -14.41 23.26 4.71
N GLU A 563 -14.35 23.68 5.97
CA GLU A 563 -15.17 24.78 6.49
C GLU A 563 -14.86 26.13 5.81
N VAL A 564 -13.57 26.46 5.69
CA VAL A 564 -13.13 27.70 5.03
C VAL A 564 -13.51 27.68 3.55
N CYS A 565 -13.31 26.55 2.86
CA CYS A 565 -13.70 26.35 1.47
C CYS A 565 -15.22 26.55 1.28
N ALA A 566 -16.02 25.99 2.19
CA ALA A 566 -17.48 26.16 2.19
C ALA A 566 -17.90 27.61 2.47
N HIS A 567 -17.13 28.37 3.26
CA HIS A 567 -17.37 29.80 3.51
C HIS A 567 -17.05 30.67 2.29
N GLN A 568 -16.11 30.24 1.45
CA GLN A 568 -15.77 30.94 0.21
C GLN A 568 -16.70 30.58 -0.96
N ASN A 569 -17.75 29.78 -0.73
CA ASN A 569 -18.68 29.31 -1.76
C ASN A 569 -17.99 28.58 -2.93
N VAL A 570 -16.88 27.89 -2.66
CA VAL A 570 -16.23 27.01 -3.62
C VAL A 570 -16.91 25.65 -3.56
N THR A 571 -17.52 25.24 -4.66
CA THR A 571 -18.26 23.98 -4.76
C THR A 571 -17.55 22.98 -5.68
N PHE A 572 -17.76 21.70 -5.39
CA PHE A 572 -17.28 20.56 -6.15
C PHE A 572 -18.48 19.80 -6.72
N ASN A 573 -18.30 19.20 -7.90
CA ASN A 573 -19.33 18.38 -8.51
C ASN A 573 -19.48 17.06 -7.72
N HIS A 574 -20.69 16.52 -7.56
CA HIS A 574 -20.91 15.21 -6.90
C HIS A 574 -20.13 14.04 -7.51
N ASN A 575 -19.75 14.16 -8.79
CA ASN A 575 -18.95 13.16 -9.49
C ASN A 575 -17.44 13.27 -9.23
N ASP A 576 -16.98 14.31 -8.51
CA ASP A 576 -15.59 14.40 -8.05
C ASP A 576 -15.35 13.46 -6.87
N TRP A 577 -14.30 12.66 -6.98
CA TRP A 577 -13.85 11.72 -5.95
C TRP A 577 -13.52 12.38 -4.59
N LEU A 578 -13.40 13.70 -4.58
CA LEU A 578 -12.99 14.52 -3.45
C LEU A 578 -14.04 14.58 -2.34
N LEU A 579 -15.32 14.78 -2.68
CA LEU A 579 -16.40 14.90 -1.69
C LEU A 579 -16.59 13.61 -0.88
N PRO A 580 -16.61 12.41 -1.49
CA PRO A 580 -16.61 11.14 -0.73
C PRO A 580 -15.37 10.98 0.15
N ALA A 581 -14.18 11.33 -0.36
CA ALA A 581 -12.94 11.17 0.39
C ALA A 581 -12.84 12.11 1.61
N ILE A 582 -13.33 13.34 1.49
CA ILE A 582 -13.40 14.29 2.62
C ILE A 582 -14.42 13.81 3.66
N LYS A 583 -15.55 13.23 3.22
CA LYS A 583 -16.56 12.63 4.10
C LYS A 583 -16.01 11.43 4.88
N ASP A 584 -15.25 10.54 4.24
CA ASP A 584 -14.64 9.37 4.88
C ASP A 584 -13.64 9.72 5.99
N VAL A 585 -13.06 10.93 5.94
CA VAL A 585 -12.12 11.45 6.93
C VAL A 585 -12.82 12.00 8.18
N GLY A 586 -14.15 12.14 8.14
CA GLY A 586 -14.97 12.57 9.28
C GLY A 586 -15.39 14.04 9.26
N VAL A 587 -15.31 14.73 8.11
CA VAL A 587 -15.85 16.09 7.96
C VAL A 587 -17.37 16.09 8.09
N SER A 588 -17.93 17.09 8.78
CA SER A 588 -19.37 17.15 9.07
C SER A 588 -20.22 17.21 7.79
N GLU A 589 -21.37 16.53 7.83
CA GLU A 589 -22.31 16.48 6.70
C GLU A 589 -22.77 17.88 6.26
N ASP A 590 -22.93 18.82 7.21
CA ASP A 590 -23.35 20.18 6.88
C ASP A 590 -22.32 20.95 6.04
N ILE A 591 -21.02 20.71 6.28
CA ILE A 591 -19.94 21.26 5.46
C ILE A 591 -19.94 20.58 4.08
N ILE A 592 -20.08 19.25 4.03
CA ILE A 592 -20.17 18.50 2.76
C ILE A 592 -21.36 19.00 1.91
N ARG A 593 -22.51 19.30 2.52
CA ARG A 593 -23.66 19.88 1.81
C ARG A 593 -23.33 21.21 1.16
N ARG A 594 -22.59 22.07 1.87
CA ARG A 594 -22.20 23.39 1.37
C ARG A 594 -21.12 23.32 0.29
N LEU A 595 -20.29 22.29 0.30
CA LEU A 595 -19.27 22.04 -0.72
C LEU A 595 -19.82 21.39 -1.99
N SER A 596 -21.05 20.85 -1.96
CA SER A 596 -21.69 20.26 -3.13
C SER A 596 -22.31 21.31 -4.06
N SER A 597 -22.09 21.17 -5.37
CA SER A 597 -22.78 21.96 -6.40
C SER A 597 -24.26 21.58 -6.56
N ASP A 598 -24.66 20.36 -6.18
CA ASP A 598 -26.03 19.84 -6.31
C ASP A 598 -26.65 19.73 -4.91
N ARG A 599 -27.63 20.59 -4.62
CA ARG A 599 -28.32 20.64 -3.31
C ARG A 599 -29.35 19.52 -3.13
N SER A 600 -29.68 18.79 -4.20
CA SER A 600 -30.76 17.79 -4.26
C SER A 600 -30.28 16.33 -4.21
N ALA A 601 -28.98 16.06 -4.24
CA ALA A 601 -28.45 14.70 -4.48
C ALA A 601 -27.52 14.16 -3.37
N ILE A 602 -27.76 14.53 -2.11
CA ILE A 602 -27.03 13.93 -0.96
C ILE A 602 -27.87 12.80 -0.38
N GLU A 603 -28.15 11.79 -1.20
CA GLU A 603 -28.65 10.50 -0.75
C GLU A 603 -27.89 9.40 -1.49
N SER A 604 -26.70 9.09 -0.98
CA SER A 604 -25.92 7.93 -1.36
C SER A 604 -25.41 7.23 -0.09
N PRO A 605 -25.95 6.06 0.29
CA PRO A 605 -25.73 5.42 1.60
C PRO A 605 -24.59 4.40 1.54
N PHE A 606 -23.36 4.86 1.25
CA PHE A 606 -22.22 3.99 0.99
C PHE A 606 -21.18 3.87 2.13
N SER A 607 -21.47 4.37 3.33
CA SER A 607 -20.62 4.14 4.53
C SER A 607 -20.77 2.75 5.15
N ASP A 608 -21.79 1.98 4.77
CA ASP A 608 -22.26 0.86 5.61
C ASP A 608 -21.81 -0.53 5.13
N ILE A 609 -20.98 -0.65 4.10
CA ILE A 609 -20.53 -1.96 3.59
C ILE A 609 -19.60 -2.67 4.60
N ASN A 610 -18.85 -1.94 5.43
CA ASN A 610 -18.03 -2.56 6.48
C ASN A 610 -18.86 -3.14 7.63
N ALA A 611 -20.04 -2.58 7.90
CA ALA A 611 -20.98 -3.12 8.89
C ALA A 611 -21.84 -4.27 8.33
N LEU A 612 -21.95 -4.38 7.00
CA LEU A 612 -22.74 -5.39 6.30
C LEU A 612 -22.00 -6.71 6.05
N LEU A 613 -20.65 -6.72 6.05
CA LEU A 613 -19.87 -7.94 5.80
C LEU A 613 -19.23 -8.54 7.06
N PHE A 614 -19.04 -7.74 8.11
CA PHE A 614 -18.43 -8.19 9.35
C PHE A 614 -19.26 -7.62 10.51
N GLY A 615 -20.16 -8.44 11.05
CA GLY A 615 -20.86 -8.13 12.29
C GLY A 615 -19.88 -7.55 13.31
N SER A 616 -20.31 -6.52 14.03
CA SER A 616 -19.49 -5.76 14.96
C SER A 616 -18.76 -6.66 15.96
N GLN A 617 -17.49 -6.98 15.70
CA GLN A 617 -16.61 -7.56 16.71
C GLN A 617 -15.36 -6.71 16.89
N SER A 618 -15.23 -6.28 18.14
CA SER A 618 -14.09 -5.69 18.79
C SER A 618 -12.87 -6.60 18.69
N ILE A 619 -11.74 -6.02 18.31
CA ILE A 619 -10.43 -6.61 18.55
C ILE A 619 -10.19 -6.54 20.06
N HIS A 620 -10.20 -7.70 20.73
CA HIS A 620 -9.60 -7.85 22.05
C HIS A 620 -8.09 -7.60 21.94
N MET A 621 -7.62 -6.43 22.38
CA MET A 621 -6.25 -6.25 22.85
C MET A 621 -6.26 -6.56 24.35
N GLY A 622 -5.32 -7.41 24.78
CA GLY A 622 -5.30 -8.02 26.11
C GLY A 622 -5.40 -7.02 27.26
N SER A 623 -6.31 -7.32 28.17
CA SER A 623 -6.34 -6.81 29.53
C SER A 623 -5.28 -7.54 30.36
N ASN A 624 -4.28 -6.81 30.85
CA ASN A 624 -3.54 -7.24 32.03
C ASN A 624 -4.47 -7.09 33.24
N LEU A 625 -4.44 -8.12 34.09
CA LEU A 625 -5.09 -8.20 35.39
C LEU A 625 -4.60 -7.11 36.33
N SER A 626 -5.53 -6.36 36.91
CA SER A 626 -5.45 -5.90 38.31
C SER A 626 -6.82 -5.37 38.75
N GLU A 627 -7.48 -6.17 39.59
CA GLU A 627 -8.35 -5.82 40.73
C GLU A 627 -9.72 -5.12 40.48
N GLU A 628 -10.79 -5.86 40.80
CA GLU A 628 -12.14 -5.39 41.14
C GLU A 628 -12.19 -4.79 42.57
N PRO A 629 -13.33 -4.27 43.09
CA PRO A 629 -14.34 -3.37 42.51
C PRO A 629 -14.67 -2.19 43.47
N SER A 630 -15.40 -1.16 43.02
CA SER A 630 -16.59 -0.66 43.76
C SER A 630 -17.34 0.47 43.05
N VAL A 631 -18.67 0.39 43.20
CA VAL A 631 -19.71 1.42 43.09
C VAL A 631 -20.36 1.68 41.71
N SER A 632 -21.55 1.09 41.59
CA SER A 632 -22.76 1.49 40.85
C SER A 632 -22.80 2.88 40.20
N GLN A 633 -23.15 2.91 38.90
CA GLN A 633 -24.05 3.93 38.34
C GLN A 633 -24.66 3.47 37.00
N THR A 634 -25.98 3.38 36.99
CA THR A 634 -26.89 3.13 35.86
C THR A 634 -26.94 4.35 34.94
N GLY A 635 -26.40 4.26 33.73
CA GLY A 635 -26.55 5.29 32.69
C GLY A 635 -26.01 4.82 31.34
N ILE A 636 -26.76 5.05 30.26
CA ILE A 636 -26.29 4.81 28.89
C ILE A 636 -25.15 5.80 28.59
N GLN A 637 -23.94 5.29 28.42
CA GLN A 637 -22.77 6.08 28.03
C GLN A 637 -22.84 6.46 26.54
N PRO A 638 -22.43 7.66 26.10
CA PRO A 638 -22.45 8.09 24.69
C PRO A 638 -21.65 7.17 23.71
N THR A 639 -20.80 6.32 24.27
CA THR A 639 -19.87 5.39 23.61
C THR A 639 -20.41 3.96 23.46
N GLN A 640 -21.64 3.67 23.91
CA GLN A 640 -22.21 2.31 23.87
C GLN A 640 -22.57 1.86 22.43
N LYS A 641 -22.37 0.58 22.11
CA LYS A 641 -22.63 0.01 20.77
C LYS A 641 -24.14 -0.07 20.51
N VAL A 642 -24.59 0.35 19.33
CA VAL A 642 -26.02 0.37 18.95
C VAL A 642 -26.68 -1.01 19.05
N SER A 643 -25.96 -2.09 18.71
CA SER A 643 -26.45 -3.47 18.85
C SER A 643 -26.77 -3.84 20.30
N THR A 644 -25.87 -3.51 21.25
CA THR A 644 -26.08 -3.77 22.68
C THR A 644 -27.23 -2.95 23.26
N THR A 645 -27.45 -1.73 22.76
CA THR A 645 -28.61 -0.92 23.14
C THR A 645 -29.90 -1.53 22.59
N ALA A 646 -29.90 -2.02 21.34
CA ALA A 646 -31.07 -2.70 20.75
C ALA A 646 -31.46 -3.96 21.56
N GLU A 647 -30.49 -4.80 21.90
CA GLU A 647 -30.69 -5.98 22.76
C GLU A 647 -31.27 -5.58 24.13
N SER A 648 -30.71 -4.52 24.74
CA SER A 648 -31.20 -4.02 26.03
C SER A 648 -32.62 -3.48 25.95
N LEU A 649 -32.99 -2.77 24.87
CA LEU A 649 -34.36 -2.27 24.69
C LEU A 649 -35.37 -3.42 24.53
N VAL A 650 -35.03 -4.43 23.73
CA VAL A 650 -35.88 -5.63 23.54
C VAL A 650 -36.02 -6.40 24.86
N ALA A 651 -34.97 -6.48 25.68
CA ALA A 651 -35.02 -7.08 27.01
C ALA A 651 -35.87 -6.25 27.99
N SER A 652 -35.66 -4.93 28.06
CA SER A 652 -36.45 -4.02 28.93
C SER A 652 -37.93 -4.01 28.54
N GLN A 653 -38.27 -4.14 27.25
CA GLN A 653 -39.66 -4.26 26.80
C GLN A 653 -40.39 -5.46 27.41
N LYS A 654 -39.68 -6.53 27.74
CA LYS A 654 -40.25 -7.73 28.38
C LYS A 654 -40.21 -7.71 29.91
N ILE A 655 -39.30 -6.94 30.51
CA ILE A 655 -38.91 -7.09 31.93
C ILE A 655 -39.22 -5.83 32.76
N ASP A 656 -38.96 -4.63 32.24
CA ASP A 656 -39.10 -3.37 32.98
C ASP A 656 -39.55 -2.21 32.05
N PRO A 657 -40.87 -1.91 32.03
CA PRO A 657 -41.44 -0.84 31.21
C PRO A 657 -40.95 0.57 31.60
N SER A 658 -40.56 0.78 32.86
CA SER A 658 -40.13 2.10 33.34
C SER A 658 -38.71 2.42 32.89
N ASP A 659 -37.81 1.43 32.94
CA ASP A 659 -36.47 1.51 32.39
C ASP A 659 -36.50 1.65 30.85
N LEU A 660 -37.43 0.97 30.17
CA LEU A 660 -37.62 1.13 28.73
C LEU A 660 -37.90 2.59 28.34
N GLU A 661 -38.85 3.24 29.03
CA GLU A 661 -39.27 4.60 28.68
C GLU A 661 -38.16 5.62 28.94
N ASN A 662 -37.41 5.45 30.04
CA ASN A 662 -36.22 6.26 30.33
C ASN A 662 -35.15 6.13 29.23
N LYS A 663 -34.92 4.91 28.73
CA LYS A 663 -33.96 4.66 27.64
C LYS A 663 -34.43 5.23 26.31
N LEU A 664 -35.72 5.12 25.99
CA LEU A 664 -36.30 5.69 24.77
C LEU A 664 -36.23 7.21 24.77
N GLN A 665 -36.54 7.85 25.90
CA GLN A 665 -36.42 9.30 26.04
C GLN A 665 -34.96 9.76 25.84
N LEU A 666 -34.01 9.05 26.45
CA LEU A 666 -32.59 9.37 26.29
C LEU A 666 -32.10 9.18 24.84
N ILE A 667 -32.62 8.18 24.11
CA ILE A 667 -32.35 8.00 22.68
C ILE A 667 -32.99 9.13 21.86
N SER A 668 -34.21 9.55 22.18
CA SER A 668 -34.87 10.67 21.53
C SER A 668 -34.03 11.95 21.64
N ASP A 669 -33.55 12.25 22.85
CA ASP A 669 -32.89 13.51 23.17
C ASP A 669 -31.40 13.52 22.77
N SER A 670 -30.70 12.38 22.90
CA SER A 670 -29.23 12.34 22.80
C SER A 670 -28.70 11.76 21.49
N TRP A 671 -29.49 10.98 20.74
CA TRP A 671 -28.99 10.30 19.55
C TRP A 671 -29.30 11.07 18.26
N GLY A 672 -28.25 11.28 17.45
CA GLY A 672 -28.41 11.81 16.09
C GLY A 672 -29.17 10.86 15.16
N ARG A 673 -29.77 11.41 14.11
CA ARG A 673 -30.61 10.69 13.12
C ARG A 673 -29.97 9.40 12.60
N HIS A 674 -28.68 9.41 12.28
CA HIS A 674 -27.98 8.23 11.76
C HIS A 674 -27.91 7.09 12.79
N LYS A 675 -27.62 7.38 14.06
CA LYS A 675 -27.64 6.38 15.14
C LYS A 675 -29.04 5.80 15.34
N LYS A 676 -30.09 6.62 15.23
CA LYS A 676 -31.50 6.18 15.29
C LYS A 676 -31.87 5.25 14.12
N VAL A 677 -31.41 5.53 12.89
CA VAL A 677 -31.63 4.64 11.73
C VAL A 677 -30.89 3.31 11.88
N ILE A 678 -29.65 3.32 12.35
CA ILE A 678 -28.90 2.08 12.63
C ILE A 678 -29.62 1.26 13.72
N LEU A 679 -30.19 1.93 14.73
CA LEU A 679 -31.01 1.29 15.76
C LEU A 679 -32.25 0.62 15.14
N LEU A 680 -32.95 1.29 14.22
CA LEU A 680 -34.09 0.70 13.52
C LEU A 680 -33.73 -0.61 12.82
N TYR A 681 -32.63 -0.67 12.07
CA TYR A 681 -32.22 -1.94 11.42
C TYR A 681 -31.93 -3.07 12.41
N ASN A 682 -31.34 -2.74 13.58
CA ASN A 682 -31.10 -3.74 14.62
C ASN A 682 -32.41 -4.17 15.30
N LEU A 683 -33.36 -3.28 15.53
CA LEU A 683 -34.68 -3.61 16.10
C LEU A 683 -35.52 -4.46 15.13
N VAL A 684 -35.46 -4.17 13.83
CA VAL A 684 -36.07 -5.01 12.79
C VAL A 684 -35.48 -6.41 12.80
N ASN A 685 -34.16 -6.55 12.99
CA ASN A 685 -33.50 -7.85 13.11
C ASN A 685 -34.07 -8.70 14.27
N PHE A 686 -34.52 -8.07 15.36
CA PHE A 686 -35.19 -8.74 16.48
C PHE A 686 -36.70 -8.93 16.29
N GLY A 687 -37.28 -8.46 15.18
CA GLY A 687 -38.73 -8.47 14.98
C GLY A 687 -39.50 -7.56 15.94
N ALA A 688 -38.85 -6.54 16.52
CA ALA A 688 -39.48 -5.68 17.53
C ALA A 688 -40.26 -4.52 16.88
N ASP A 689 -41.42 -4.82 16.29
CA ASP A 689 -42.27 -3.87 15.54
C ASP A 689 -42.73 -2.65 16.37
N ASP A 690 -43.12 -2.85 17.63
CA ASP A 690 -43.50 -1.76 18.54
C ASP A 690 -42.33 -0.79 18.81
N LEU A 691 -41.12 -1.32 19.04
CA LEU A 691 -39.94 -0.48 19.25
C LEU A 691 -39.50 0.22 17.96
N VAL A 692 -39.64 -0.43 16.81
CA VAL A 692 -39.41 0.19 15.49
C VAL A 692 -40.36 1.37 15.30
N GLU A 693 -41.64 1.23 15.63
CA GLU A 693 -42.63 2.30 15.55
C GLU A 693 -42.29 3.47 16.50
N ARG A 694 -41.95 3.19 17.76
CA ARG A 694 -41.57 4.23 18.73
C ARG A 694 -40.31 4.99 18.28
N VAL A 695 -39.29 4.29 17.78
CA VAL A 695 -38.05 4.94 17.31
C VAL A 695 -38.27 5.71 16.00
N LEU A 696 -39.18 5.26 15.13
CA LEU A 696 -39.58 6.00 13.92
C LEU A 696 -40.24 7.35 14.26
N GLN A 697 -40.95 7.46 15.39
CA GLN A 697 -41.53 8.71 15.85
C GLN A 697 -40.45 9.75 16.21
N PHE A 698 -39.26 9.31 16.64
CA PHE A 698 -38.12 10.19 16.92
C PHE A 698 -37.36 10.67 15.67
N ILE A 699 -37.80 10.26 14.48
CA ILE A 699 -37.25 10.69 13.18
C ILE A 699 -38.17 11.78 12.60
N PRO A 700 -37.60 12.89 12.07
CA PRO A 700 -38.38 13.95 11.43
C PRO A 700 -39.27 13.44 10.27
N ASP A 701 -40.44 14.05 10.09
CA ASP A 701 -41.50 13.57 9.18
C ASP A 701 -41.03 13.40 7.73
N ASN A 702 -40.15 14.28 7.25
CA ASN A 702 -39.58 14.23 5.90
C ASN A 702 -38.71 12.98 5.64
N TYR A 703 -38.24 12.30 6.68
CA TYR A 703 -37.49 11.03 6.57
C TYR A 703 -38.28 9.83 7.09
N ARG A 704 -39.31 10.05 7.91
CA ARG A 704 -40.11 8.96 8.51
C ARG A 704 -40.77 8.09 7.44
N VAL A 705 -41.36 8.71 6.41
CA VAL A 705 -42.01 8.02 5.28
C VAL A 705 -41.05 7.03 4.60
N THR A 706 -39.78 7.41 4.46
CA THR A 706 -38.75 6.61 3.79
C THR A 706 -38.42 5.31 4.54
N TYR A 707 -38.51 5.32 5.87
CA TYR A 707 -38.17 4.17 6.73
C TYR A 707 -39.40 3.41 7.24
N GLU A 708 -40.61 3.89 6.97
CA GLU A 708 -41.88 3.24 7.33
C GLU A 708 -41.94 1.75 6.93
N PRO A 709 -41.44 1.32 5.74
CA PRO A 709 -41.50 -0.09 5.37
C PRO A 709 -40.68 -1.02 6.29
N LEU A 710 -39.76 -0.49 7.11
CA LEU A 710 -39.05 -1.28 8.13
C LEU A 710 -40.01 -1.89 9.16
N LYS A 711 -41.13 -1.23 9.48
CA LYS A 711 -42.16 -1.79 10.35
C LYS A 711 -42.75 -3.07 9.75
N LYS A 712 -43.03 -3.05 8.44
CA LYS A 712 -43.54 -4.21 7.70
C LYS A 712 -42.51 -5.36 7.68
N PHE A 713 -41.22 -5.08 7.51
CA PHE A 713 -40.17 -6.10 7.62
C PHE A 713 -40.05 -6.69 9.04
N ALA A 714 -40.16 -5.86 10.09
CA ALA A 714 -40.14 -6.33 11.48
C ALA A 714 -41.33 -7.25 11.78
N LEU A 715 -42.52 -6.93 11.26
CA LEU A 715 -43.72 -7.76 11.37
C LEU A 715 -43.54 -9.13 10.70
N VAL A 716 -42.93 -9.18 9.51
CA VAL A 716 -42.61 -10.45 8.83
C VAL A 716 -41.66 -11.27 9.68
N ILE A 717 -40.56 -10.67 10.16
CA ILE A 717 -39.58 -11.37 11.00
C ILE A 717 -40.23 -11.89 12.28
N ARG A 718 -41.01 -11.07 12.98
CA ARG A 718 -41.72 -11.45 14.21
C ARG A 718 -42.65 -12.63 13.98
N SER A 719 -43.50 -12.57 12.95
CA SER A 719 -44.43 -13.65 12.63
C SER A 719 -43.72 -14.97 12.34
N CYS A 720 -42.50 -14.91 11.81
CA CYS A 720 -41.70 -16.11 11.53
C CYS A 720 -40.92 -16.62 12.75
N LEU A 721 -40.61 -15.75 13.72
CA LEU A 721 -39.93 -16.12 14.98
C LEU A 721 -40.91 -16.66 16.05
N GLU A 722 -42.16 -16.20 16.06
CA GLU A 722 -43.18 -16.63 17.04
C GLU A 722 -43.79 -18.01 16.73
N SER A 723 -43.70 -18.48 15.48
CA SER A 723 -44.25 -19.77 15.08
C SER A 723 -43.21 -20.88 15.24
N VAL A 724 -43.27 -21.60 16.36
CA VAL A 724 -42.41 -22.78 16.61
C VAL A 724 -42.68 -23.92 15.60
N ASP A 725 -43.79 -23.89 14.85
CA ASP A 725 -44.22 -24.94 13.91
C ASP A 725 -44.50 -24.47 12.45
N ALA A 726 -43.98 -23.33 11.97
CA ALA A 726 -44.31 -22.83 10.62
C ALA A 726 -43.56 -23.53 9.47
N LYS A 727 -43.71 -24.85 9.36
CA LYS A 727 -43.60 -25.55 8.07
C LYS A 727 -44.88 -25.46 7.23
N LEU A 728 -45.98 -24.87 7.73
CA LEU A 728 -47.27 -24.90 7.05
C LEU A 728 -48.06 -23.58 7.24
N LYS A 729 -48.03 -22.72 6.20
CA LYS A 729 -48.82 -21.50 5.95
C LYS A 729 -48.50 -20.25 6.79
N ALA A 730 -48.27 -19.13 6.09
CA ALA A 730 -48.21 -17.80 6.67
C ALA A 730 -49.63 -17.34 7.11
N PRO A 731 -49.77 -16.60 8.22
CA PRO A 731 -51.04 -15.96 8.59
C PRO A 731 -51.55 -15.05 7.45
N GLU A 732 -52.87 -14.94 7.24
CA GLU A 732 -53.44 -14.11 6.15
C GLU A 732 -52.90 -12.66 6.15
N ASN A 733 -52.61 -12.11 7.33
CA ASN A 733 -52.02 -10.78 7.49
C ASN A 733 -50.62 -10.65 6.87
N VAL A 734 -49.80 -11.71 6.88
CA VAL A 734 -48.42 -11.68 6.33
C VAL A 734 -48.45 -11.66 4.80
N LYS A 735 -49.44 -12.32 4.18
CA LYS A 735 -49.61 -12.31 2.73
C LYS A 735 -49.89 -10.90 2.21
N GLN A 736 -50.77 -10.15 2.90
CA GLN A 736 -51.04 -8.75 2.56
C GLN A 736 -49.79 -7.87 2.76
N ILE A 737 -49.04 -8.07 3.85
CA ILE A 737 -47.80 -7.34 4.12
C ILE A 737 -46.74 -7.61 3.02
N ILE A 738 -46.60 -8.84 2.55
CA ILE A 738 -45.66 -9.19 1.47
C ILE A 738 -46.09 -8.54 0.15
N GLN A 739 -47.38 -8.51 -0.17
CA GLN A 739 -47.89 -7.81 -1.36
C GLN A 739 -47.61 -6.31 -1.31
N ASP A 740 -47.82 -5.70 -0.14
CA ASP A 740 -47.47 -4.30 0.08
C ASP A 740 -45.96 -4.05 -0.10
N LEU A 741 -45.11 -4.91 0.45
CA LEU A 741 -43.65 -4.82 0.29
C LEU A 741 -43.21 -5.00 -1.17
N GLN A 742 -43.92 -5.82 -1.94
CA GLN A 742 -43.65 -6.01 -3.36
C GLN A 742 -43.99 -4.77 -4.18
N SER A 743 -44.98 -3.98 -3.76
CA SER A 743 -45.41 -2.74 -4.43
C SER A 743 -44.40 -1.60 -4.29
N LEU A 744 -43.47 -1.70 -3.34
CA LEU A 744 -42.44 -0.69 -3.11
C LEU A 744 -41.60 -0.40 -4.37
N SER A 745 -41.24 0.87 -4.51
CA SER A 745 -40.31 1.34 -5.52
C SER A 745 -38.91 0.78 -5.26
N SER A 746 -38.08 0.76 -6.31
CA SER A 746 -36.72 0.24 -6.15
C SER A 746 -35.86 1.09 -5.21
N ASN A 747 -36.17 2.39 -5.06
CA ASN A 747 -35.48 3.27 -4.10
C ASN A 747 -35.87 2.99 -2.65
N GLU A 748 -37.16 2.71 -2.37
CA GLU A 748 -37.62 2.35 -1.03
C GLU A 748 -37.07 1.00 -0.59
N LEU A 749 -37.10 -0.01 -1.48
CA LEU A 749 -36.44 -1.30 -1.24
C LEU A 749 -34.94 -1.11 -1.01
N PHE A 750 -34.30 -0.22 -1.79
CA PHE A 750 -32.88 0.05 -1.65
C PHE A 750 -32.54 0.63 -0.28
N ILE A 751 -33.40 1.46 0.30
CA ILE A 751 -33.15 2.06 1.63
C ILE A 751 -33.46 1.04 2.74
N THR A 752 -34.53 0.27 2.60
CA THR A 752 -35.06 -0.58 3.69
C THR A 752 -34.46 -1.97 3.73
N MET A 753 -34.01 -2.52 2.60
CA MET A 753 -33.30 -3.80 2.50
C MET A 753 -31.77 -3.63 2.66
N ARG A 754 -31.34 -2.96 3.73
CA ARG A 754 -29.92 -2.83 4.12
C ARG A 754 -29.74 -2.86 5.62
N GLY A 755 -28.83 -3.70 6.10
CA GLY A 755 -28.52 -3.79 7.53
C GLY A 755 -28.47 -5.22 8.02
N PRO A 756 -28.27 -5.42 9.33
CA PRO A 756 -28.13 -6.75 9.93
C PRO A 756 -29.38 -7.63 9.78
N HIS A 757 -30.58 -7.03 9.67
CA HIS A 757 -31.84 -7.77 9.53
C HIS A 757 -31.96 -8.59 8.24
N MET A 758 -31.15 -8.30 7.22
CA MET A 758 -31.24 -8.95 5.91
C MET A 758 -31.03 -10.46 5.97
N ASP A 759 -30.04 -10.93 6.73
CA ASP A 759 -29.76 -12.35 6.86
C ASP A 759 -30.92 -13.07 7.57
N THR A 760 -31.40 -12.51 8.69
CA THR A 760 -32.55 -13.03 9.44
C THR A 760 -33.82 -13.03 8.58
N LEU A 761 -34.09 -11.94 7.87
CA LEU A 761 -35.23 -11.79 6.98
C LEU A 761 -35.25 -12.87 5.89
N PHE A 762 -34.13 -13.10 5.21
CA PHE A 762 -34.04 -14.10 4.14
C PHE A 762 -34.20 -15.53 4.68
N ARG A 763 -33.69 -15.80 5.88
CA ARG A 763 -33.81 -17.11 6.52
C ARG A 763 -35.25 -17.42 6.91
N CYS A 764 -35.93 -16.44 7.50
CA CYS A 764 -37.28 -16.63 8.04
C CYS A 764 -38.38 -16.43 7.00
N TRP A 765 -38.09 -15.84 5.82
CA TRP A 765 -39.10 -15.55 4.80
C TRP A 765 -39.95 -16.77 4.41
N PRO A 766 -41.29 -16.65 4.26
CA PRO A 766 -42.16 -17.79 3.95
C PRO A 766 -41.79 -18.50 2.64
N ALA A 767 -41.72 -19.84 2.66
CA ALA A 767 -41.30 -20.65 1.51
C ALA A 767 -42.23 -20.48 0.28
N ASP A 768 -43.53 -20.31 0.52
CA ASP A 768 -44.55 -20.10 -0.51
C ASP A 768 -44.42 -18.75 -1.23
N HIS A 769 -43.68 -17.79 -0.65
CA HIS A 769 -43.53 -16.42 -1.15
C HIS A 769 -42.08 -16.06 -1.54
N ILE A 770 -41.25 -17.07 -1.85
CA ILE A 770 -39.85 -16.85 -2.26
C ILE A 770 -39.76 -16.18 -3.63
N SER A 771 -40.73 -16.40 -4.51
CA SER A 771 -40.77 -15.77 -5.83
C SER A 771 -40.88 -14.24 -5.73
N GLU A 772 -41.67 -13.74 -4.78
CA GLU A 772 -41.84 -12.34 -4.47
C GLU A 772 -40.56 -11.75 -3.88
N LEU A 773 -39.86 -12.48 -3.00
CA LEU A 773 -38.55 -12.08 -2.46
C LEU A 773 -37.47 -12.00 -3.55
N ILE A 774 -37.44 -12.98 -4.47
CA ILE A 774 -36.55 -12.96 -5.64
C ILE A 774 -36.86 -11.74 -6.52
N SER A 775 -38.14 -11.47 -6.78
CA SER A 775 -38.58 -10.30 -7.54
C SER A 775 -38.15 -8.98 -6.87
N MET A 776 -38.35 -8.83 -5.56
CA MET A 776 -37.89 -7.67 -4.78
C MET A 776 -36.37 -7.52 -4.86
N THR A 777 -35.62 -8.61 -4.74
CA THR A 777 -34.16 -8.59 -4.79
C THR A 777 -33.63 -8.27 -6.19
N LYS A 778 -34.30 -8.74 -7.25
CA LYS A 778 -33.98 -8.36 -8.64
C LYS A 778 -34.24 -6.89 -8.95
N LYS A 779 -35.23 -6.26 -8.29
CA LYS A 779 -35.39 -4.79 -8.40
C LYS A 779 -34.14 -4.05 -7.91
N LEU A 780 -33.38 -4.62 -6.97
CA LEU A 780 -32.13 -4.07 -6.44
C LEU A 780 -30.90 -4.34 -7.33
N SER A 781 -30.87 -5.43 -8.10
CA SER A 781 -29.73 -5.77 -8.98
C SER A 781 -29.50 -4.70 -10.06
N ARG A 782 -30.56 -4.00 -10.51
CA ARG A 782 -30.49 -2.86 -11.45
C ARG A 782 -29.62 -1.70 -10.98
N PHE A 783 -29.36 -1.58 -9.67
CA PHE A 783 -28.45 -0.57 -9.10
C PHE A 783 -27.02 -1.09 -8.89
N GLY A 784 -26.68 -2.29 -9.38
CA GLY A 784 -25.35 -2.89 -9.30
C GLY A 784 -25.06 -3.67 -8.01
N PHE A 785 -26.08 -4.00 -7.21
CA PHE A 785 -25.93 -4.74 -5.94
C PHE A 785 -26.00 -6.25 -6.09
N ASN A 786 -25.08 -6.83 -6.86
CA ASN A 786 -24.98 -8.29 -7.01
C ASN A 786 -24.72 -9.01 -5.67
N SER A 787 -24.24 -8.30 -4.63
CA SER A 787 -24.01 -8.86 -3.29
C SER A 787 -25.29 -9.27 -2.57
N VAL A 788 -26.40 -8.56 -2.74
CA VAL A 788 -27.68 -8.90 -2.09
C VAL A 788 -28.28 -10.15 -2.75
N SER A 789 -28.19 -10.24 -4.08
CA SER A 789 -28.58 -11.45 -4.82
C SER A 789 -27.76 -12.67 -4.41
N LEU A 790 -26.44 -12.50 -4.21
CA LEU A 790 -25.55 -13.55 -3.72
C LEU A 790 -25.86 -13.96 -2.27
N GLN A 791 -26.17 -12.99 -1.40
CA GLN A 791 -26.58 -13.26 -0.02
C GLN A 791 -27.90 -14.05 0.03
N LEU A 792 -28.90 -13.64 -0.75
CA LEU A 792 -30.15 -14.39 -0.87
C LEU A 792 -29.92 -15.79 -1.46
N ALA A 793 -29.11 -15.90 -2.52
CA ALA A 793 -28.75 -17.17 -3.13
C ALA A 793 -28.13 -18.14 -2.10
N GLY A 794 -27.18 -17.66 -1.29
CA GLY A 794 -26.58 -18.47 -0.23
C GLY A 794 -27.59 -18.91 0.84
N VAL A 795 -28.50 -18.04 1.24
CA VAL A 795 -29.57 -18.40 2.20
C VAL A 795 -30.56 -19.39 1.61
N LEU A 796 -30.92 -19.29 0.32
CA LEU A 796 -31.79 -20.27 -0.34
C LEU A 796 -31.14 -21.66 -0.42
N ILE A 797 -29.83 -21.72 -0.68
CA ILE A 797 -29.06 -22.98 -0.64
C ILE A 797 -29.08 -23.57 0.77
N ASN A 798 -28.85 -22.75 1.80
CA ASN A 798 -28.95 -23.16 3.20
C ASN A 798 -30.36 -23.68 3.57
N ARG A 799 -31.39 -23.35 2.78
CA ARG A 799 -32.79 -23.79 2.99
C ARG A 799 -33.20 -25.01 2.15
N GLY A 800 -32.31 -25.57 1.33
CA GLY A 800 -32.66 -26.68 0.42
C GLY A 800 -33.35 -26.25 -0.87
N LEU A 801 -33.27 -24.97 -1.23
CA LEU A 801 -33.95 -24.37 -2.38
C LEU A 801 -32.96 -23.93 -3.46
N SER A 802 -31.99 -24.82 -3.76
CA SER A 802 -30.93 -24.58 -4.74
C SER A 802 -31.47 -24.47 -6.18
N ASP A 803 -32.62 -25.07 -6.48
CA ASP A 803 -33.35 -25.01 -7.74
C ASP A 803 -33.71 -23.57 -8.15
N LYS A 804 -34.04 -22.72 -7.17
CA LYS A 804 -34.44 -21.31 -7.40
C LYS A 804 -33.25 -20.36 -7.57
N VAL A 805 -32.03 -20.80 -7.26
CA VAL A 805 -30.81 -19.96 -7.24
C VAL A 805 -30.37 -19.52 -8.63
N SER A 806 -30.54 -20.38 -9.64
CA SER A 806 -30.20 -20.08 -11.04
C SER A 806 -30.81 -18.75 -11.51
N THR A 807 -32.00 -18.42 -11.01
CA THR A 807 -32.71 -17.18 -11.36
C THR A 807 -32.07 -15.92 -10.79
N LEU A 808 -31.19 -16.02 -9.77
CA LEU A 808 -30.52 -14.90 -9.09
C LEU A 808 -29.10 -14.63 -9.61
N LEU A 809 -28.48 -15.61 -10.29
CA LEU A 809 -27.08 -15.59 -10.69
C LEU A 809 -26.88 -15.03 -12.12
N GLU A 810 -27.24 -13.77 -12.34
CA GLU A 810 -27.18 -13.15 -13.68
C GLU A 810 -25.75 -13.03 -14.27
N ASN A 811 -24.70 -13.00 -13.44
CA ASN A 811 -23.30 -12.80 -13.87
C ASN A 811 -22.30 -13.78 -13.25
N ASN A 812 -22.74 -14.70 -12.37
CA ASN A 812 -21.86 -15.65 -11.69
C ASN A 812 -22.29 -17.07 -12.08
N GLU A 813 -21.33 -17.95 -12.33
CA GLU A 813 -21.65 -19.36 -12.60
C GLU A 813 -22.07 -20.10 -11.32
N THR A 814 -21.53 -19.70 -10.15
CA THR A 814 -21.73 -20.37 -8.86
C THR A 814 -21.84 -19.37 -7.70
N VAL A 815 -22.38 -19.80 -6.56
CA VAL A 815 -22.38 -18.98 -5.32
C VAL A 815 -21.05 -19.19 -4.60
N PRO A 816 -20.23 -18.14 -4.36
CA PRO A 816 -18.98 -18.28 -3.61
C PRO A 816 -19.25 -18.81 -2.20
N PHE A 817 -18.41 -19.75 -1.73
CA PHE A 817 -18.60 -20.40 -0.42
C PHE A 817 -18.68 -19.41 0.75
N THR A 818 -18.11 -18.20 0.63
CA THR A 818 -18.20 -17.15 1.65
C THR A 818 -19.64 -16.69 1.95
N PHE A 819 -20.58 -16.87 1.02
CA PHE A 819 -22.01 -16.60 1.24
C PHE A 819 -22.78 -17.84 1.76
N LEU A 820 -22.12 -19.00 1.80
CA LEU A 820 -22.71 -20.27 2.18
C LEU A 820 -22.46 -20.61 3.66
N VAL A 821 -21.35 -20.14 4.25
CA VAL A 821 -20.80 -20.59 5.55
C VAL A 821 -21.55 -20.12 6.82
N GLY A 822 -22.72 -19.50 6.67
CA GLY A 822 -23.44 -18.87 7.78
C GLY A 822 -22.72 -17.64 8.35
N THR A 823 -23.31 -17.02 9.37
CA THR A 823 -22.73 -15.85 10.07
C THR A 823 -22.48 -16.16 11.54
N LEU A 824 -21.78 -15.28 12.26
CA LEU A 824 -21.56 -15.43 13.71
C LEU A 824 -22.86 -15.35 14.53
N GLN A 825 -23.90 -14.68 14.00
CA GLN A 825 -25.21 -14.59 14.65
C GLN A 825 -26.13 -15.74 14.23
N ASN A 826 -26.00 -16.21 12.99
CA ASN A 826 -26.79 -17.29 12.42
C ASN A 826 -25.86 -18.36 11.83
N THR A 827 -25.31 -19.18 12.72
CA THR A 827 -24.57 -20.40 12.39
C THR A 827 -25.45 -21.35 11.59
N LEU A 828 -24.82 -22.22 10.79
CA LEU A 828 -25.59 -23.21 10.04
C LEU A 828 -26.11 -24.29 10.99
N THR A 829 -27.41 -24.54 10.92
CA THR A 829 -28.02 -25.73 11.53
C THR A 829 -27.64 -26.98 10.75
N GLU A 830 -27.82 -28.16 11.36
CA GLU A 830 -27.53 -29.44 10.70
C GLU A 830 -28.19 -29.58 9.32
N PRO A 831 -29.51 -29.32 9.13
CA PRO A 831 -30.13 -29.43 7.80
C PRO A 831 -29.56 -28.43 6.80
N ALA A 832 -29.21 -27.22 7.26
CA ALA A 832 -28.63 -26.19 6.40
C ALA A 832 -27.22 -26.55 5.95
N PHE A 833 -26.40 -27.08 6.86
CA PHE A 833 -25.06 -27.56 6.54
C PHE A 833 -25.11 -28.70 5.52
N LEU A 834 -26.01 -29.67 5.70
CA LEU A 834 -26.17 -30.80 4.78
C LEU A 834 -26.62 -30.37 3.38
N SER A 835 -27.63 -29.52 3.30
CA SER A 835 -28.13 -28.96 2.03
C SER A 835 -27.02 -28.20 1.28
N THR A 836 -26.28 -27.36 1.99
CA THR A 836 -25.20 -26.58 1.41
C THR A 836 -24.02 -27.43 1.01
N MET A 837 -23.72 -28.48 1.78
CA MET A 837 -22.67 -29.44 1.44
C MET A 837 -23.02 -30.22 0.17
N GLU A 838 -24.28 -30.59 -0.06
CA GLU A 838 -24.74 -31.21 -1.30
C GLU A 838 -24.57 -30.26 -2.50
N TYR A 839 -24.92 -28.99 -2.34
CA TYR A 839 -24.68 -27.96 -3.36
C TYR A 839 -23.19 -27.77 -3.65
N VAL A 840 -22.34 -27.61 -2.63
CA VAL A 840 -20.88 -27.42 -2.82
C VAL A 840 -20.25 -28.65 -3.47
N LYS A 841 -20.66 -29.87 -3.11
CA LYS A 841 -20.19 -31.10 -3.77
C LYS A 841 -20.51 -31.14 -5.26
N THR A 842 -21.69 -30.67 -5.65
CA THR A 842 -22.14 -30.71 -7.05
C THR A 842 -21.55 -29.60 -7.89
N VAL A 843 -21.34 -28.43 -7.30
CA VAL A 843 -20.98 -27.20 -8.04
C VAL A 843 -19.52 -26.79 -7.86
N ASP A 844 -18.91 -27.04 -6.70
CA ASP A 844 -17.53 -26.62 -6.39
C ASP A 844 -16.82 -27.54 -5.37
N PRO A 845 -16.51 -28.79 -5.75
CA PRO A 845 -15.93 -29.78 -4.84
C PRO A 845 -14.55 -29.40 -4.30
N ASN A 846 -13.80 -28.55 -5.01
CA ASN A 846 -12.45 -28.13 -4.62
C ASN A 846 -12.44 -27.23 -3.38
N HIS A 847 -13.56 -26.57 -3.06
CA HIS A 847 -13.66 -25.63 -1.94
C HIS A 847 -14.40 -26.20 -0.72
N ILE A 848 -14.68 -27.50 -0.69
CA ILE A 848 -15.31 -28.17 0.47
C ILE A 848 -14.51 -27.91 1.75
N HIS A 849 -13.17 -28.02 1.71
CA HIS A 849 -12.35 -27.79 2.91
C HIS A 849 -12.44 -26.35 3.42
N ASN A 850 -12.47 -25.38 2.50
CA ASN A 850 -12.58 -23.96 2.85
C ASN A 850 -13.96 -23.63 3.43
N PHE A 851 -15.02 -24.24 2.89
CA PHE A 851 -16.38 -24.15 3.41
C PHE A 851 -16.46 -24.70 4.85
N VAL A 852 -15.95 -25.92 5.08
CA VAL A 852 -15.96 -26.55 6.41
C VAL A 852 -15.13 -25.76 7.43
N ASP A 853 -13.93 -25.30 7.05
CA ASP A 853 -13.08 -24.46 7.91
C ASP A 853 -13.82 -23.19 8.39
N HIS A 854 -14.51 -22.50 7.48
CA HIS A 854 -15.23 -21.28 7.81
C HIS A 854 -16.49 -21.54 8.64
N CYS A 855 -17.24 -22.61 8.36
CA CYS A 855 -18.40 -23.01 9.16
C CYS A 855 -17.99 -23.31 10.61
N LEU A 856 -16.93 -24.12 10.79
CA LEU A 856 -16.42 -24.48 12.12
C LEU A 856 -15.83 -23.27 12.84
N ARG A 857 -15.16 -22.36 12.12
CA ARG A 857 -14.66 -21.12 12.71
C ARG A 857 -15.81 -20.21 13.18
N ASN A 858 -16.85 -20.06 12.37
CA ASN A 858 -18.01 -19.26 12.74
C ASN A 858 -18.71 -19.84 13.97
N ALA A 859 -18.92 -21.16 14.00
CA ALA A 859 -19.47 -21.86 15.14
C ALA A 859 -18.60 -21.73 16.40
N ALA A 860 -17.28 -21.79 16.27
CA ALA A 860 -16.35 -21.65 17.40
C ALA A 860 -16.30 -20.23 18.00
N LEU A 861 -16.76 -19.23 17.26
CA LEU A 861 -16.79 -17.84 17.70
C LEU A 861 -18.14 -17.42 18.30
N THR A 862 -19.12 -18.33 18.36
CA THR A 862 -20.43 -18.06 18.99
C THR A 862 -20.43 -18.39 20.48
N SER A 863 -21.41 -17.82 21.19
CA SER A 863 -21.70 -18.12 22.58
C SER A 863 -22.53 -19.40 22.77
N ASN A 864 -23.03 -20.03 21.69
CA ASN A 864 -23.89 -21.21 21.76
C ASN A 864 -23.07 -22.50 21.61
N ASP A 865 -22.95 -23.27 22.69
CA ASP A 865 -22.20 -24.53 22.72
C ASP A 865 -22.86 -25.63 21.87
N ASP A 866 -24.18 -25.61 21.66
CA ASP A 866 -24.86 -26.65 20.90
C ASP A 866 -24.55 -26.59 19.40
N ASP A 867 -24.41 -25.38 18.84
CA ASP A 867 -24.14 -25.17 17.41
C ASP A 867 -22.75 -25.71 17.02
N ILE A 868 -21.75 -25.48 17.87
CA ILE A 868 -20.39 -25.97 17.68
C ILE A 868 -20.34 -27.49 17.84
N PHE A 869 -21.08 -28.06 18.79
CA PHE A 869 -21.12 -29.52 18.98
C PHE A 869 -21.78 -30.23 17.80
N GLN A 870 -22.91 -29.72 17.31
CA GLN A 870 -23.60 -30.29 16.16
C GLN A 870 -22.72 -30.26 14.91
N LEU A 871 -22.14 -29.10 14.57
CA LEU A 871 -21.32 -28.98 13.36
C LEU A 871 -20.04 -29.81 13.42
N VAL A 872 -19.35 -29.83 14.56
CA VAL A 872 -18.15 -30.67 14.72
C VAL A 872 -18.54 -32.14 14.57
N ARG A 873 -19.63 -32.59 15.21
CA ARG A 873 -20.11 -33.98 15.11
C ARG A 873 -20.42 -34.37 13.68
N ILE A 874 -21.11 -33.52 12.91
CA ILE A 874 -21.45 -33.79 11.50
C ILE A 874 -20.18 -33.93 10.65
N VAL A 875 -19.17 -33.08 10.87
CA VAL A 875 -17.93 -33.09 10.08
C VAL A 875 -17.08 -34.33 10.36
N VAL A 876 -16.93 -34.72 11.63
CA VAL A 876 -16.03 -35.81 12.03
C VAL A 876 -16.68 -37.19 12.01
N SER A 877 -18.02 -37.26 12.00
CA SER A 877 -18.75 -38.53 11.98
C SER A 877 -19.11 -38.96 10.54
N PRO A 878 -19.43 -40.24 10.31
CA PRO A 878 -20.02 -40.68 9.03
C PRO A 878 -21.28 -39.86 8.70
N PRO A 879 -21.49 -39.48 7.43
CA PRO A 879 -20.81 -39.96 6.22
C PRO A 879 -19.55 -39.19 5.80
N TYR A 880 -19.17 -38.12 6.51
CA TYR A 880 -18.05 -37.25 6.08
C TYR A 880 -16.69 -37.70 6.62
N GLY A 881 -16.62 -38.06 7.91
CA GLY A 881 -15.40 -38.63 8.51
C GLY A 881 -14.15 -37.77 8.33
N MET A 882 -14.28 -36.44 8.31
CA MET A 882 -13.19 -35.53 7.97
C MET A 882 -12.21 -35.34 9.13
N ASP A 883 -10.92 -35.37 8.82
CA ASP A 883 -9.86 -35.02 9.77
C ASP A 883 -9.74 -33.49 9.90
N LEU A 884 -10.07 -32.96 11.09
CA LEU A 884 -10.01 -31.54 11.39
C LEU A 884 -8.60 -30.94 11.18
N LEU A 885 -7.52 -31.71 11.37
CA LEU A 885 -6.16 -31.23 11.15
C LEU A 885 -5.83 -30.99 9.67
N GLN A 886 -6.54 -31.65 8.76
CA GLN A 886 -6.37 -31.53 7.32
C GLN A 886 -7.33 -30.50 6.73
N VAL A 887 -8.54 -30.42 7.27
CA VAL A 887 -9.60 -29.55 6.74
C VAL A 887 -9.50 -28.11 7.27
N CYS A 888 -9.08 -27.92 8.53
CA CYS A 888 -9.03 -26.60 9.15
C CYS A 888 -7.62 -25.98 9.12
N ILE A 889 -7.54 -24.68 8.87
CA ILE A 889 -6.29 -23.93 8.97
C ILE A 889 -5.94 -23.64 10.45
N GLN A 890 -4.66 -23.36 10.72
CA GLN A 890 -4.14 -23.19 12.08
C GLN A 890 -4.90 -22.15 12.95
N PRO A 891 -5.32 -20.98 12.45
CA PRO A 891 -6.17 -20.07 13.21
C PRO A 891 -7.51 -20.66 13.65
N THR A 892 -8.18 -21.42 12.77
CA THR A 892 -9.45 -22.10 13.11
C THR A 892 -9.21 -23.15 14.19
N LEU A 893 -8.15 -23.96 14.04
CA LEU A 893 -7.79 -24.98 15.03
C LEU A 893 -7.52 -24.37 16.42
N GLN A 894 -6.87 -23.20 16.49
CA GLN A 894 -6.63 -22.50 17.76
C GLN A 894 -7.91 -21.99 18.42
N VAL A 895 -8.81 -21.38 17.65
CA VAL A 895 -10.08 -20.86 18.15
C VAL A 895 -10.99 -22.01 18.59
N LEU A 896 -11.10 -23.05 17.76
CA LEU A 896 -11.87 -24.26 18.04
C LEU A 896 -11.36 -24.97 19.30
N TYR A 897 -10.03 -25.15 19.42
CA TYR A 897 -9.42 -25.77 20.60
C TYR A 897 -9.65 -24.97 21.87
N ARG A 898 -9.45 -23.64 21.83
CA ARG A 898 -9.67 -22.77 22.99
C ARG A 898 -11.13 -22.81 23.43
N ARG A 899 -12.07 -22.67 22.49
CA ARG A 899 -13.51 -22.63 22.79
C ARG A 899 -13.99 -23.95 23.39
N LEU A 900 -13.63 -25.08 22.79
CA LEU A 900 -14.06 -26.40 23.28
C LEU A 900 -13.39 -26.79 24.61
N LYS A 901 -12.20 -26.25 24.92
CA LYS A 901 -11.55 -26.41 26.22
C LYS A 901 -12.27 -25.67 27.35
N GLU A 902 -12.94 -24.56 27.03
CA GLU A 902 -13.71 -23.75 27.99
C GLU A 902 -15.12 -24.32 28.26
N CYS A 903 -15.61 -25.22 27.41
CA CYS A 903 -16.91 -25.88 27.58
C CYS A 903 -16.89 -26.88 28.74
N LYS A 904 -17.79 -26.70 29.72
CA LYS A 904 -17.83 -27.52 30.95
C LYS A 904 -18.28 -28.97 30.71
N ASN A 905 -19.06 -29.24 29.66
CA ASN A 905 -19.67 -30.55 29.35
C ASN A 905 -19.38 -30.99 27.92
N LEU A 906 -18.11 -31.21 27.57
CA LEU A 906 -17.73 -31.64 26.23
C LEU A 906 -18.17 -33.10 25.95
N PRO A 907 -18.95 -33.37 24.88
CA PRO A 907 -19.35 -34.73 24.53
C PRO A 907 -18.15 -35.65 24.21
N LYS A 908 -18.21 -36.92 24.65
CA LYS A 908 -17.10 -37.90 24.52
C LYS A 908 -16.69 -38.18 23.07
N ASP A 909 -17.65 -38.13 22.16
CA ASP A 909 -17.48 -38.30 20.71
C ASP A 909 -16.69 -37.15 20.07
N ILE A 910 -16.82 -35.93 20.59
CA ILE A 910 -16.07 -34.75 20.13
C ILE A 910 -14.65 -34.72 20.74
N LEU A 911 -14.52 -35.21 21.98
CA LEU A 911 -13.25 -35.25 22.71
C LEU A 911 -12.18 -36.05 21.96
N GLY A 912 -12.56 -37.15 21.30
CA GLY A 912 -11.66 -37.94 20.46
C GLY A 912 -11.08 -37.17 19.28
N ALA A 913 -11.87 -36.32 18.62
CA ALA A 913 -11.43 -35.50 17.49
C ALA A 913 -10.49 -34.35 17.91
N MET A 914 -10.48 -33.99 19.21
CA MET A 914 -9.65 -32.89 19.73
C MET A 914 -8.24 -33.31 20.16
N VAL A 915 -8.00 -34.59 20.48
CA VAL A 915 -6.70 -35.08 20.95
C VAL A 915 -5.56 -34.71 19.97
N PRO A 916 -5.67 -34.96 18.65
CA PRO A 916 -4.61 -34.63 17.70
C PRO A 916 -4.36 -33.11 17.56
N ILE A 917 -5.41 -32.29 17.73
CA ILE A 917 -5.32 -30.83 17.71
C ILE A 917 -4.52 -30.33 18.92
N SER A 918 -4.78 -30.91 20.09
CA SER A 918 -4.09 -30.55 21.33
C SER A 918 -2.58 -30.86 21.27
N GLU A 919 -2.20 -32.02 20.72
CA GLU A 919 -0.80 -32.43 20.56
C GLU A 919 -0.04 -31.50 19.60
N LYS A 920 -0.66 -31.16 18.45
CA LYS A 920 -0.07 -30.26 17.46
C LYS A 920 0.14 -28.84 18.00
N LEU A 921 -0.81 -28.31 18.78
CA LEU A 921 -0.71 -26.97 19.36
C LEU A 921 0.33 -26.92 20.49
N ASN A 922 0.41 -27.95 21.34
CA ASN A 922 1.41 -28.01 22.41
C ASN A 922 2.85 -28.18 21.88
N ALA A 923 3.05 -28.96 20.80
CA ALA A 923 4.36 -29.09 20.14
C ALA A 923 4.84 -27.77 19.51
N SER A 924 3.92 -26.87 19.14
CA SER A 924 4.25 -25.55 18.58
C SER A 924 4.73 -24.54 19.63
N THR A 925 4.27 -24.68 20.89
CA THR A 925 4.70 -23.84 22.01
C THR A 925 6.09 -24.20 22.54
N GLU A 926 6.47 -25.48 22.50
CA GLU A 926 7.82 -25.93 22.93
C GLU A 926 8.94 -25.48 21.97
N LYS A 927 8.65 -25.35 20.67
CA LYS A 927 9.60 -24.83 19.66
C LYS A 927 9.85 -23.33 19.73
N THR A 928 9.02 -22.57 20.45
CA THR A 928 9.22 -21.13 20.68
C THR A 928 9.91 -20.83 22.01
N SER A 929 10.06 -21.83 22.88
CA SER A 929 10.78 -21.73 24.17
C SER A 929 12.20 -22.32 24.13
N ALA A 930 12.60 -22.95 23.03
CA ALA A 930 13.96 -23.39 22.71
C ALA A 930 14.53 -22.52 21.59
#